data_AF-A0A7J8TC81-F1
#
_entry.id   AF-A0A7J8TC81-F1
#
_cell.length_a   1.000
_cell.length_b   1.000
_cell.length_c   1.000
_cell.angle_alpha   90.00
_cell.angle_beta   90.00
_cell.angle_gamma   90.00
#
_symmetry.space_group_name_H-M   'P 1'
#
loop_
_entity.id
_entity.type
_entity.pdbx_description
1 polymer ?
#
loop_
_entity_poly.entity_id
_entity_poly.type
_entity_poly.pdbx_seq_one_letter_code
_entity_poly.pdbx_strand_id
1 'polypeptide(L)'
;MTVFSGSRQVVPVDYEAEVSQRLLDASLSGDLKSALECLADPFVDVNFVGTVCLKTRKTEVVLREESAAEVRFDYEEFKTDVTALFLAVHVGNLALVKKLLMNLFLDFDVEVASKKLLSGLASIGADVNHKLFKGFATTVAVRECRLEILEILLKTGASQPACEEALLEASCHGQARLAELLMGSDLIRPHVAVQAFVTACCRGFAEVVNTLMKCGVDASASHRQLLRSSKPSLHTNVDCTALVAAVVSRQASVVRLLLQARTPIDIKVSLGAWSWDTTTGEEFRVGAGLAEPYAISWCAVEYFEDSGAILRMLLQHLPLETLHHGRTLLHHAILCCNAGAVKVLLDCGANVECPVKTLKTEFCPIHMAARLGLSAALQSLIDAVLTMAGADFGLVNVSGQSAGSIARSNQWSLSFQQAVLDAIKVGKIPKSSNVSVFSPLMFVAQAGDVQALKALIGSGEVNIDYQDDKGFSAVMVAALKGHVEAFRLLVYAGADVKLLNKSGETAFKLSELNQNRHLFEKVMLEFALEKGNRNAGGFYALHCAARHGVLDAVKLLTSRGYDVNVPDGNGYTPLMLAAREGHGSMCELLISHGANCYFKNAKGETALSLARKIVGLKNDAERVILDSLARSLVLEGTSVMKHTKGGKGNPHGKQMKMVGTTGVLQWGKSRKRNVICLEAELGPSQAFERNRNGKGNANEPGVFRVVTTKNKEVHFMCEGGLEMAELWVRGIKLVTREAIFGKQPER
;
A
#
# COMPACT_ATOMS: atom_id res chain seq x y z
N MET A 1 112.18 6.40 -25.86
CA MET A 1 111.17 7.40 -25.49
C MET A 1 110.38 7.72 -26.75
N THR A 2 109.35 6.90 -27.02
CA THR A 2 107.93 7.13 -26.68
C THR A 2 107.26 8.10 -27.66
N VAL A 3 106.66 7.49 -28.68
CA VAL A 3 105.48 7.99 -29.39
C VAL A 3 104.33 7.12 -28.90
N PHE A 4 103.29 7.71 -28.30
CA PHE A 4 102.00 7.06 -28.12
C PHE A 4 100.86 8.03 -28.42
N SER A 5 99.92 7.48 -29.16
CA SER A 5 98.69 7.99 -29.74
C SER A 5 97.50 8.00 -28.77
N GLY A 6 96.46 8.76 -29.12
CA GLY A 6 95.08 8.28 -28.97
C GLY A 6 94.21 9.02 -27.97
N SER A 7 93.57 10.08 -28.47
CA SER A 7 92.24 10.61 -28.12
C SER A 7 91.35 9.76 -27.19
N ARG A 8 91.02 10.32 -26.02
CA ARG A 8 89.74 10.09 -25.32
C ARG A 8 89.11 11.45 -25.03
N GLN A 9 88.09 11.83 -25.80
CA GLN A 9 87.18 12.91 -25.40
C GLN A 9 86.39 12.42 -24.18
N VAL A 10 86.54 13.12 -23.06
CA VAL A 10 85.77 12.93 -21.84
C VAL A 10 84.46 13.70 -22.03
N VAL A 11 83.36 12.99 -22.24
CA VAL A 11 82.00 13.57 -22.29
C VAL A 11 81.53 13.80 -20.84
N PRO A 12 80.91 14.95 -20.50
CA PRO A 12 80.32 15.13 -19.18
C PRO A 12 79.15 14.16 -19.00
N VAL A 13 79.07 13.55 -17.81
CA VAL A 13 78.06 12.53 -17.42
C VAL A 13 76.61 13.00 -17.66
N ASP A 14 76.37 14.32 -17.72
CA ASP A 14 75.04 14.91 -18.00
C ASP A 14 74.65 14.94 -19.48
N TYR A 15 75.58 14.88 -20.44
CA TYR A 15 75.24 15.08 -21.86
C TYR A 15 74.41 13.93 -22.45
N GLU A 16 74.78 12.69 -22.12
CA GLU A 16 74.04 11.48 -22.51
C GLU A 16 72.60 11.50 -21.96
N ALA A 17 72.44 11.87 -20.69
CA ALA A 17 71.13 12.03 -20.06
C ALA A 17 70.33 13.20 -20.68
N GLU A 18 70.98 14.31 -21.01
CA GLU A 18 70.34 15.48 -21.61
C GLU A 18 69.81 15.18 -23.03
N VAL A 19 70.63 14.56 -23.89
CA VAL A 19 70.20 14.17 -25.24
C VAL A 19 69.10 13.12 -25.19
N SER A 20 69.19 12.16 -24.28
CA SER A 20 68.16 11.13 -24.10
C SER A 20 66.85 11.70 -23.54
N GLN A 21 66.92 12.70 -22.66
CA GLN A 21 65.73 13.43 -22.19
C GLN A 21 65.10 14.26 -23.33
N ARG A 22 65.90 14.92 -24.19
CA ARG A 22 65.38 15.60 -25.38
C ARG A 22 64.66 14.64 -26.33
N LEU A 23 65.14 13.39 -26.47
CA LEU A 23 64.44 12.35 -27.22
C LEU A 23 63.08 12.01 -26.58
N LEU A 24 62.98 11.95 -25.24
CA LEU A 24 61.69 11.75 -24.55
C LEU A 24 60.73 12.91 -24.82
N ASP A 25 61.19 14.16 -24.70
CA ASP A 25 60.37 15.36 -24.93
C ASP A 25 59.89 15.45 -26.39
N ALA A 26 60.76 15.12 -27.36
CA ALA A 26 60.40 15.02 -28.77
C ALA A 26 59.40 13.88 -29.03
N SER A 27 59.57 12.74 -28.36
CA SER A 27 58.66 11.59 -28.46
C SER A 27 57.27 11.90 -27.90
N LEU A 28 57.20 12.59 -26.76
CA LEU A 28 55.94 13.01 -26.12
C LEU A 28 55.20 14.08 -26.94
N SER A 29 55.92 15.05 -27.50
CA SER A 29 55.33 16.08 -28.36
C SER A 29 54.93 15.56 -29.75
N GLY A 30 55.36 14.35 -30.11
CA GLY A 30 55.13 13.74 -31.42
C GLY A 30 55.97 14.35 -32.54
N ASP A 31 56.99 15.14 -32.22
CA ASP A 31 57.89 15.74 -33.21
C ASP A 31 58.88 14.70 -33.73
N LEU A 32 58.48 14.06 -34.83
CA LEU A 32 59.30 13.07 -35.52
C LEU A 32 60.65 13.64 -35.96
N LYS A 33 60.73 14.91 -36.36
CA LYS A 33 61.96 15.48 -36.89
C LYS A 33 62.98 15.64 -35.76
N SER A 34 62.59 16.27 -34.66
CA SER A 34 63.45 16.44 -33.48
C SER A 34 63.83 15.09 -32.86
N ALA A 35 62.92 14.12 -32.85
CA ALA A 35 63.22 12.77 -32.37
C ALA A 35 64.27 12.07 -33.26
N LEU A 36 64.18 12.20 -34.59
CA LEU A 36 65.16 11.64 -35.52
C LEU A 36 66.52 12.33 -35.42
N GLU A 37 66.56 13.64 -35.16
CA GLU A 37 67.79 14.38 -34.89
C GLU A 37 68.47 13.88 -33.61
N CYS A 38 67.71 13.61 -32.54
CA CYS A 38 68.25 13.01 -31.33
C CYS A 38 68.75 11.57 -31.56
N LEU A 39 68.06 10.78 -32.39
CA LEU A 39 68.48 9.42 -32.75
C LEU A 39 69.74 9.36 -33.61
N ALA A 40 70.13 10.46 -34.26
CA ALA A 40 71.38 10.55 -35.01
C ALA A 40 72.60 10.78 -34.08
N ASP A 41 72.38 11.14 -32.82
CA ASP A 41 73.44 11.36 -31.84
C ASP A 41 74.00 10.01 -31.34
N PRO A 42 75.32 9.77 -31.43
CA PRO A 42 75.91 8.49 -31.02
C PRO A 42 75.86 8.23 -29.51
N PHE A 43 75.56 9.24 -28.69
CA PHE A 43 75.46 9.11 -27.22
C PHE A 43 74.02 8.98 -26.72
N VAL A 44 73.02 8.90 -27.60
CA VAL A 44 71.62 8.74 -27.18
C VAL A 44 71.36 7.32 -26.68
N ASP A 45 70.83 7.20 -25.46
CA ASP A 45 70.31 5.93 -24.96
C ASP A 45 68.81 5.85 -25.26
N VAL A 46 68.45 5.01 -26.24
CA VAL A 46 67.05 4.78 -26.63
C VAL A 46 66.20 4.12 -25.54
N ASN A 47 66.84 3.48 -24.56
CA ASN A 47 66.22 2.83 -23.41
C ASN A 47 66.30 3.68 -22.14
N PHE A 48 66.77 4.93 -22.25
CA PHE A 48 66.80 5.87 -21.15
C PHE A 48 65.41 6.03 -20.52
N VAL A 49 65.36 5.92 -19.20
CA VAL A 49 64.15 6.08 -18.39
C VAL A 49 64.19 7.46 -17.77
N GLY A 50 63.33 8.36 -18.25
CA GLY A 50 63.27 9.74 -17.77
C GLY A 50 61.85 10.13 -17.38
N THR A 51 61.74 11.15 -16.52
CA THR A 51 60.47 11.61 -15.97
C THR A 51 59.77 12.57 -16.92
N VAL A 52 58.50 12.29 -17.25
CA VAL A 52 57.65 13.18 -18.04
C VAL A 52 56.28 13.36 -17.40
N CYS A 53 55.57 14.45 -17.75
CA CYS A 53 54.16 14.62 -17.39
C CYS A 53 53.30 13.91 -18.44
N LEU A 54 52.68 12.78 -18.05
CA LEU A 54 51.96 11.92 -18.96
C LEU A 54 50.46 11.98 -18.69
N LYS A 55 49.68 12.21 -19.75
CA LYS A 55 48.21 12.17 -19.71
C LYS A 55 47.71 10.85 -20.27
N THR A 56 47.40 9.89 -19.40
CA THR A 56 46.96 8.54 -19.82
C THR A 56 45.47 8.32 -19.68
N ARG A 57 44.90 7.49 -20.56
CA ARG A 57 43.51 7.04 -20.43
C ARG A 57 43.36 6.13 -19.20
N LYS A 58 42.32 6.35 -18.41
CA LYS A 58 41.95 5.59 -17.22
C LYS A 58 40.52 5.10 -17.35
N THR A 59 40.27 3.87 -16.89
CA THR A 59 38.90 3.32 -16.78
C THR A 59 38.45 3.33 -15.34
N GLU A 60 37.27 3.86 -15.08
CA GLU A 60 36.62 3.77 -13.77
C GLU A 60 35.26 3.06 -13.92
N VAL A 61 34.97 2.13 -13.02
CA VAL A 61 33.71 1.39 -13.01
C VAL A 61 32.77 2.07 -12.02
N VAL A 62 31.72 2.71 -12.54
CA VAL A 62 30.70 3.37 -11.75
C VAL A 62 29.56 2.39 -11.49
N LEU A 63 29.37 2.06 -10.22
CA LEU A 63 28.29 1.19 -9.77
C LEU A 63 27.06 2.04 -9.43
N ARG A 64 25.92 1.68 -10.02
CA ARG A 64 24.59 2.21 -9.69
C ARG A 64 23.77 1.12 -8.98
N GLU A 65 22.71 1.50 -8.27
CA GLU A 65 21.97 0.54 -7.43
C GLU A 65 21.30 -0.58 -8.24
N GLU A 66 20.52 -0.26 -9.28
CA GLU A 66 19.80 -1.27 -10.10
C GLU A 66 20.18 -1.24 -11.59
N SER A 67 21.07 -0.34 -12.01
CA SER A 67 21.52 -0.26 -13.41
C SER A 67 22.86 -0.96 -13.63
N ALA A 68 23.12 -1.36 -14.88
CA ALA A 68 24.38 -1.93 -15.32
C ALA A 68 25.60 -1.10 -14.86
N ALA A 69 26.68 -1.79 -14.48
CA ALA A 69 27.94 -1.14 -14.17
C ALA A 69 28.46 -0.38 -15.39
N GLU A 70 28.67 0.92 -15.23
CA GLU A 70 29.07 1.81 -16.33
C GLU A 70 30.59 1.98 -16.31
N VAL A 71 31.25 1.77 -17.44
CA VAL A 71 32.69 2.05 -17.56
C VAL A 71 32.87 3.45 -18.12
N ARG A 72 33.46 4.34 -17.31
CA ARG A 72 33.84 5.69 -17.73
C ARG A 72 35.30 5.73 -18.13
N PHE A 73 35.57 6.53 -19.15
CA PHE A 73 36.92 6.76 -19.66
C PHE A 73 37.30 8.20 -19.37
N ASP A 74 38.22 8.36 -18.43
CA ASP A 74 38.80 9.65 -18.07
C ASP A 74 40.28 9.68 -18.46
N TYR A 75 40.90 10.85 -18.36
CA TYR A 75 42.34 11.01 -18.52
C TYR A 75 42.94 11.48 -17.20
N GLU A 76 44.01 10.81 -16.80
CA GLU A 76 44.77 11.12 -15.59
C GLU A 76 46.14 11.65 -16.01
N GLU A 77 46.49 12.85 -15.54
CA GLU A 77 47.79 13.47 -15.78
C GLU A 77 48.66 13.39 -14.53
N PHE A 78 49.85 12.82 -14.67
CA PHE A 78 50.78 12.64 -13.56
C PHE A 78 52.22 12.53 -14.08
N LYS A 79 53.19 12.78 -13.19
CA LYS A 79 54.61 12.61 -13.49
C LYS A 79 54.99 11.14 -13.35
N THR A 80 55.66 10.59 -14.36
CA THR A 80 56.08 9.18 -14.36
C THR A 80 57.31 8.98 -15.22
N ASP A 81 58.09 7.97 -14.86
CA ASP A 81 59.29 7.58 -15.59
C ASP A 81 58.92 6.66 -16.76
N VAL A 82 59.39 6.99 -17.96
CA VAL A 82 59.06 6.29 -19.21
C VAL A 82 60.23 6.30 -20.19
N THR A 83 60.15 5.44 -21.20
CA THR A 83 61.12 5.38 -22.32
C THR A 83 60.58 6.04 -23.59
N ALA A 84 61.46 6.32 -24.54
CA ALA A 84 61.10 6.93 -25.82
C ALA A 84 60.11 6.04 -26.62
N LEU A 85 60.29 4.72 -26.58
CA LEU A 85 59.38 3.77 -27.20
C LEU A 85 57.98 3.83 -26.57
N PHE A 86 57.89 3.86 -25.24
CA PHE A 86 56.63 3.96 -24.53
C PHE A 86 55.85 5.22 -24.95
N LEU A 87 56.54 6.36 -25.08
CA LEU A 87 55.95 7.63 -25.51
C LEU A 87 55.56 7.64 -26.98
N ALA A 88 56.43 7.12 -27.86
CA ALA A 88 56.12 7.00 -29.28
C ALA A 88 54.86 6.14 -29.52
N VAL A 89 54.69 5.07 -28.75
CA VAL A 89 53.49 4.22 -28.76
C VAL A 89 52.28 4.96 -28.21
N HIS A 90 52.43 5.67 -27.09
CA HIS A 90 51.36 6.47 -26.47
C HIS A 90 50.79 7.52 -27.45
N VAL A 91 51.68 8.30 -28.07
CA VAL A 91 51.31 9.31 -29.08
C VAL A 91 50.76 8.66 -30.35
N GLY A 92 51.18 7.42 -30.65
CA GLY A 92 50.81 6.70 -31.86
C GLY A 92 51.68 7.05 -33.07
N ASN A 93 52.91 7.49 -32.85
CA ASN A 93 53.85 7.83 -33.92
C ASN A 93 54.47 6.55 -34.49
N LEU A 94 53.76 5.94 -35.44
CA LEU A 94 54.16 4.69 -36.10
C LEU A 94 55.56 4.77 -36.73
N ALA A 95 55.92 5.91 -37.33
CA ALA A 95 57.21 6.11 -37.97
C ALA A 95 58.35 6.08 -36.94
N LEU A 96 58.16 6.77 -35.81
CA LEU A 96 59.13 6.79 -34.72
C LEU A 96 59.24 5.41 -34.06
N VAL A 97 58.11 4.71 -33.84
CA VAL A 97 58.11 3.33 -33.31
C VAL A 97 58.92 2.41 -34.21
N LYS A 98 58.69 2.43 -35.53
CA LYS A 98 59.47 1.61 -36.48
C LYS A 98 60.95 1.94 -36.42
N LYS A 99 61.32 3.21 -36.28
CA LYS A 99 62.72 3.66 -36.19
C LYS A 99 63.41 3.26 -34.88
N LEU A 100 62.72 3.38 -33.75
CA LEU A 100 63.23 2.93 -32.45
C LEU A 100 63.44 1.40 -32.40
N LEU A 101 62.68 0.66 -33.21
CA LEU A 101 62.75 -0.80 -33.31
C LEU A 101 63.61 -1.31 -34.49
N MET A 102 64.24 -0.44 -35.29
CA MET A 102 65.02 -0.80 -36.50
C MET A 102 66.37 -1.49 -36.17
N ASN A 103 66.28 -2.68 -35.61
CA ASN A 103 67.30 -3.72 -35.69
C ASN A 103 66.73 -5.09 -36.13
N LEU A 104 65.47 -5.15 -36.61
CA LEU A 104 64.82 -6.42 -36.97
C LEU A 104 64.13 -6.47 -38.35
N PHE A 105 64.12 -5.37 -39.11
CA PHE A 105 63.66 -5.36 -40.50
C PHE A 105 64.87 -5.22 -41.44
N LEU A 106 65.68 -6.27 -41.53
CA LEU A 106 66.25 -6.58 -42.84
C LEU A 106 65.12 -7.26 -43.61
N ASP A 107 64.59 -6.54 -44.60
CA ASP A 107 63.79 -7.16 -45.64
C ASP A 107 64.53 -8.41 -46.15
N PHE A 108 63.79 -9.51 -46.24
CA PHE A 108 64.20 -10.70 -46.97
C PHE A 108 64.51 -10.31 -48.41
N ASP A 109 65.77 -9.98 -48.70
CA ASP A 109 66.45 -10.11 -50.00
C ASP A 109 67.81 -9.42 -49.94
N VAL A 110 68.82 -10.02 -49.32
CA VAL A 110 70.23 -9.96 -49.77
C VAL A 110 70.97 -11.15 -49.16
N GLU A 111 71.12 -12.19 -49.96
CA GLU A 111 72.24 -13.11 -49.85
C GLU A 111 73.53 -12.28 -50.08
N VAL A 112 74.52 -12.42 -49.19
CA VAL A 112 75.85 -11.76 -49.22
C VAL A 112 75.95 -10.39 -48.52
N ALA A 113 76.11 -10.43 -47.19
CA ALA A 113 77.00 -9.49 -46.50
C ALA A 113 77.59 -10.14 -45.23
N SER A 114 78.89 -10.42 -45.33
CA SER A 114 79.81 -11.02 -44.36
C SER A 114 79.58 -10.70 -42.86
N LYS A 115 79.54 -11.78 -42.07
CA LYS A 115 79.55 -11.92 -40.60
C LYS A 115 80.64 -11.16 -39.80
N LYS A 116 81.38 -10.21 -40.39
CA LYS A 116 82.53 -9.53 -39.76
C LYS A 116 82.31 -8.06 -39.38
N LEU A 117 81.13 -7.50 -39.70
CA LEU A 117 80.68 -6.16 -39.26
C LEU A 117 79.62 -6.21 -38.13
N LEU A 118 79.30 -7.41 -37.64
CA LEU A 118 78.29 -7.66 -36.61
C LEU A 118 78.82 -7.58 -35.16
N SER A 119 80.09 -7.26 -34.94
CA SER A 119 80.69 -7.17 -33.60
C SER A 119 80.84 -5.74 -33.06
N GLY A 120 80.39 -4.72 -33.81
CA GLY A 120 80.42 -3.30 -33.40
C GLY A 120 79.07 -2.58 -33.44
N LEU A 121 77.98 -3.31 -33.71
CA LEU A 121 76.59 -2.82 -33.83
C LEU A 121 75.67 -3.48 -32.78
N ALA A 122 76.23 -3.86 -31.63
CA ALA A 122 75.42 -4.30 -30.50
C ALA A 122 74.86 -3.07 -29.77
N SER A 123 73.53 -3.01 -29.62
CA SER A 123 72.73 -2.10 -28.78
C SER A 123 72.19 -0.78 -29.36
N ILE A 124 71.48 -0.80 -30.49
CA ILE A 124 70.61 0.34 -30.89
C ILE A 124 69.21 -0.17 -31.26
N GLY A 125 68.52 -0.76 -30.28
CA GLY A 125 67.13 -1.16 -30.42
C GLY A 125 66.41 -0.91 -29.11
N ALA A 126 65.28 -0.23 -29.17
CA ALA A 126 64.46 -0.01 -27.99
C ALA A 126 63.91 -1.35 -27.46
N ASP A 127 63.98 -1.55 -26.15
CA ASP A 127 63.49 -2.74 -25.47
C ASP A 127 61.95 -2.69 -25.37
N VAL A 128 61.31 -3.57 -26.13
CA VAL A 128 59.84 -3.75 -26.14
C VAL A 128 59.32 -4.24 -24.77
N ASN A 129 60.18 -4.90 -24.00
CA ASN A 129 59.83 -5.59 -22.76
C ASN A 129 60.23 -4.81 -21.50
N HIS A 130 60.56 -3.53 -21.64
CA HIS A 130 60.83 -2.69 -20.50
C HIS A 130 59.54 -2.39 -19.72
N LYS A 131 59.45 -2.84 -18.46
CA LYS A 131 58.26 -2.67 -17.61
C LYS A 131 58.31 -1.36 -16.84
N LEU A 132 57.30 -0.51 -17.03
CA LEU A 132 57.15 0.80 -16.39
C LEU A 132 55.89 0.85 -15.51
N PHE A 133 55.66 1.96 -14.79
CA PHE A 133 54.57 2.10 -13.80
C PHE A 133 53.15 1.82 -14.34
N LYS A 134 52.91 2.00 -15.65
CA LYS A 134 51.63 1.69 -16.32
C LYS A 134 51.72 0.51 -17.30
N GLY A 135 52.70 -0.37 -17.11
CA GLY A 135 52.93 -1.60 -17.86
C GLY A 135 54.01 -1.45 -18.93
N PHE A 136 53.85 -2.20 -20.03
CA PHE A 136 54.79 -2.29 -21.15
C PHE A 136 54.37 -1.41 -22.32
N ALA A 137 55.21 -1.29 -23.35
CA ALA A 137 54.81 -0.65 -24.61
C ALA A 137 53.55 -1.30 -25.22
N THR A 138 53.38 -2.62 -25.08
CA THR A 138 52.17 -3.35 -25.52
C THR A 138 50.91 -2.93 -24.77
N THR A 139 50.98 -2.68 -23.46
CA THR A 139 49.80 -2.26 -22.67
C THR A 139 49.37 -0.86 -23.07
N VAL A 140 50.31 0.04 -23.35
CA VAL A 140 50.03 1.38 -23.87
C VAL A 140 49.39 1.33 -25.25
N ALA A 141 49.91 0.49 -26.15
CA ALA A 141 49.34 0.31 -27.48
C ALA A 141 47.86 -0.10 -27.37
N VAL A 142 47.53 -0.98 -26.43
CA VAL A 142 46.14 -1.39 -26.19
C VAL A 142 45.29 -0.26 -25.59
N ARG A 143 45.79 0.41 -24.55
CA ARG A 143 45.10 1.52 -23.86
C ARG A 143 44.70 2.64 -24.81
N GLU A 144 45.62 3.01 -25.71
CA GLU A 144 45.46 4.06 -26.71
C GLU A 144 44.92 3.55 -28.07
N CYS A 145 44.46 2.30 -28.15
CA CYS A 145 43.81 1.73 -29.35
C CYS A 145 44.70 1.69 -30.62
N ARG A 146 45.98 1.35 -30.48
CA ARG A 146 46.97 1.33 -31.57
C ARG A 146 47.22 -0.08 -32.11
N LEU A 147 46.31 -0.55 -32.97
CA LEU A 147 46.36 -1.91 -33.54
C LEU A 147 47.65 -2.21 -34.33
N GLU A 148 47.99 -1.35 -35.29
CA GLU A 148 49.18 -1.56 -36.14
C GLU A 148 50.47 -1.55 -35.32
N ILE A 149 50.54 -0.68 -34.30
CA ILE A 149 51.69 -0.59 -33.41
C ILE A 149 51.79 -1.86 -32.55
N LEU A 150 50.67 -2.36 -32.01
CA LEU A 150 50.67 -3.60 -31.25
C LEU A 150 51.16 -4.78 -32.09
N GLU A 151 50.72 -4.89 -33.35
CA GLU A 151 51.17 -5.94 -34.26
C GLU A 151 52.69 -5.89 -34.51
N ILE A 152 53.25 -4.69 -34.66
CA ILE A 152 54.70 -4.50 -34.76
C ILE A 152 55.39 -4.96 -33.48
N LEU A 153 54.89 -4.52 -32.31
CA LEU A 153 55.49 -4.87 -31.01
C LEU A 153 55.50 -6.40 -30.79
N LEU A 154 54.43 -7.10 -31.16
CA LEU A 154 54.35 -8.56 -31.11
C LEU A 154 55.39 -9.21 -32.03
N LYS A 155 55.50 -8.75 -33.28
CA LYS A 155 56.50 -9.25 -34.26
C LYS A 155 57.94 -8.99 -33.81
N THR A 156 58.19 -7.92 -33.07
CA THR A 156 59.52 -7.57 -32.55
C THR A 156 59.92 -8.30 -31.26
N GLY A 157 59.12 -9.27 -30.80
CA GLY A 157 59.47 -10.10 -29.65
C GLY A 157 58.92 -9.61 -28.31
N ALA A 158 57.67 -9.14 -28.30
CA ALA A 158 56.96 -8.91 -27.03
C ALA A 158 56.93 -10.21 -26.20
N SER A 159 57.29 -10.07 -24.92
CA SER A 159 57.36 -11.17 -23.97
C SER A 159 55.97 -11.60 -23.52
N GLN A 160 55.90 -12.82 -22.96
CA GLN A 160 54.68 -13.36 -22.38
C GLN A 160 54.03 -12.41 -21.33
N PRO A 161 54.74 -11.88 -20.31
CA PRO A 161 54.16 -10.94 -19.36
C PRO A 161 53.60 -9.66 -20.01
N ALA A 162 54.28 -9.16 -21.05
CA ALA A 162 53.85 -7.98 -21.78
C ALA A 162 52.54 -8.22 -22.56
N CYS A 163 52.37 -9.41 -23.12
CA CYS A 163 51.13 -9.81 -23.81
C CYS A 163 49.99 -10.08 -22.82
N GLU A 164 50.28 -10.75 -21.69
CA GLU A 164 49.32 -11.04 -20.64
C GLU A 164 48.74 -9.77 -20.00
N GLU A 165 49.59 -8.79 -19.63
CA GLU A 165 49.11 -7.49 -19.13
C GLU A 165 48.34 -6.71 -20.20
N ALA A 166 48.76 -6.78 -21.47
CA ALA A 166 48.08 -6.11 -22.56
C ALA A 166 46.67 -6.69 -22.80
N LEU A 167 46.48 -7.99 -22.59
CA LEU A 167 45.17 -8.63 -22.72
C LEU A 167 44.19 -8.21 -21.61
N LEU A 168 44.70 -8.08 -20.38
CA LEU A 168 43.93 -7.54 -19.26
C LEU A 168 43.53 -6.09 -19.53
N GLU A 169 44.46 -5.28 -20.04
CA GLU A 169 44.20 -3.90 -20.44
C GLU A 169 43.13 -3.82 -21.55
N ALA A 170 43.17 -4.73 -22.53
CA ALA A 170 42.18 -4.80 -23.62
C ALA A 170 40.77 -5.07 -23.07
N SER A 171 40.70 -5.92 -22.05
CA SER A 171 39.46 -6.27 -21.35
C SER A 171 38.97 -5.16 -20.42
N CYS A 172 39.85 -4.28 -19.95
CA CYS A 172 39.48 -3.07 -19.21
C CYS A 172 38.98 -1.93 -20.12
N HIS A 173 39.42 -1.89 -21.38
CA HIS A 173 39.07 -0.82 -22.33
C HIS A 173 38.07 -1.20 -23.42
N GLY A 174 37.63 -2.47 -23.49
CA GLY A 174 36.65 -2.92 -24.48
C GLY A 174 37.24 -3.15 -25.87
N GLN A 175 38.53 -3.47 -25.97
CA GLN A 175 39.27 -3.53 -27.24
C GLN A 175 39.27 -4.93 -27.86
N ALA A 176 38.15 -5.32 -28.49
CA ALA A 176 37.95 -6.68 -29.01
C ALA A 176 39.02 -7.12 -30.04
N ARG A 177 39.33 -6.27 -31.02
CA ARG A 177 40.32 -6.59 -32.07
C ARG A 177 41.74 -6.77 -31.52
N LEU A 178 42.11 -5.99 -30.50
CA LEU A 178 43.41 -6.10 -29.84
C LEU A 178 43.47 -7.37 -28.98
N ALA A 179 42.38 -7.72 -28.30
CA ALA A 179 42.28 -8.98 -27.57
C ALA A 179 42.39 -10.21 -28.50
N GLU A 180 41.76 -10.17 -29.69
CA GLU A 180 41.89 -11.20 -30.72
C GLU A 180 43.35 -11.39 -31.16
N LEU A 181 44.03 -10.28 -31.47
CA LEU A 181 45.43 -10.30 -31.87
C LEU A 181 46.34 -10.89 -30.78
N LEU A 182 46.10 -10.54 -29.52
CA LEU A 182 46.87 -11.05 -28.38
C LEU A 182 46.62 -12.54 -28.13
N MET A 183 45.37 -12.99 -28.21
CA MET A 183 45.03 -14.41 -28.07
C MET A 183 45.63 -15.27 -29.19
N GLY A 184 45.86 -14.71 -30.39
CA GLY A 184 46.53 -15.39 -31.50
C GLY A 184 48.05 -15.48 -31.39
N SER A 185 48.67 -14.92 -30.35
CA SER A 185 50.15 -14.92 -30.18
C SER A 185 50.72 -16.19 -29.54
N ASP A 186 49.88 -17.12 -29.07
CA ASP A 186 50.26 -18.31 -28.28
C ASP A 186 51.01 -18.01 -26.96
N LEU A 187 51.16 -16.74 -26.58
CA LEU A 187 51.87 -16.31 -25.36
C LEU A 187 50.97 -16.21 -24.12
N ILE A 188 49.64 -16.33 -24.30
CA ILE A 188 48.66 -16.12 -23.22
C ILE A 188 48.39 -17.43 -22.47
N ARG A 189 48.61 -17.45 -21.15
CA ARG A 189 48.23 -18.60 -20.32
C ARG A 189 46.70 -18.67 -20.12
N PRO A 190 46.12 -19.88 -20.02
CA PRO A 190 44.68 -20.07 -19.84
C PRO A 190 44.09 -19.28 -18.67
N HIS A 191 44.76 -19.24 -17.51
CA HIS A 191 44.25 -18.52 -16.34
C HIS A 191 44.19 -16.99 -16.54
N VAL A 192 45.12 -16.41 -17.32
CA VAL A 192 45.08 -14.98 -17.67
C VAL A 192 43.97 -14.70 -18.67
N ALA A 193 43.76 -15.61 -19.63
CA ALA A 193 42.64 -15.48 -20.56
C ALA A 193 41.28 -15.54 -19.82
N VAL A 194 41.14 -16.42 -18.81
CA VAL A 194 39.96 -16.46 -17.94
C VAL A 194 39.82 -15.18 -17.11
N GLN A 195 40.91 -14.65 -16.55
CA GLN A 195 40.88 -13.37 -15.84
C GLN A 195 40.43 -12.20 -16.74
N ALA A 196 40.98 -12.12 -17.95
CA ALA A 196 40.59 -11.14 -18.97
C ALA A 196 39.10 -11.29 -19.31
N PHE A 197 38.65 -12.52 -19.50
CA PHE A 197 37.26 -12.85 -19.80
C PHE A 197 36.28 -12.43 -18.70
N VAL A 198 36.56 -12.78 -17.44
CA VAL A 198 35.76 -12.36 -16.29
C VAL A 198 35.74 -10.84 -16.14
N THR A 199 36.89 -10.18 -16.36
CA THR A 199 37.02 -8.71 -16.31
C THR A 199 36.14 -8.02 -17.36
N ALA A 200 36.14 -8.53 -18.60
CA ALA A 200 35.29 -8.04 -19.67
C ALA A 200 33.80 -8.27 -19.38
N CYS A 201 33.46 -9.40 -18.76
CA CYS A 201 32.09 -9.72 -18.35
C CYS A 201 31.56 -8.76 -17.28
N CYS A 202 32.35 -8.43 -16.25
CA CYS A 202 31.99 -7.42 -15.25
C CYS A 202 31.72 -6.04 -15.88
N ARG A 203 32.50 -5.68 -16.90
CA ARG A 203 32.47 -4.36 -17.56
C ARG A 203 31.43 -4.23 -18.67
N GLY A 204 30.77 -5.33 -19.05
CA GLY A 204 29.74 -5.29 -20.08
C GLY A 204 30.26 -5.23 -21.52
N PHE A 205 31.56 -5.51 -21.75
CA PHE A 205 32.14 -5.45 -23.10
C PHE A 205 31.82 -6.71 -23.92
N ALA A 206 30.56 -6.79 -24.38
CA ALA A 206 30.01 -7.92 -25.12
C ALA A 206 30.87 -8.37 -26.32
N GLU A 207 31.46 -7.44 -27.07
CA GLU A 207 32.33 -7.76 -28.21
C GLU A 207 33.64 -8.45 -27.78
N VAL A 208 34.25 -8.01 -26.68
CA VAL A 208 35.45 -8.64 -26.11
C VAL A 208 35.11 -10.03 -25.59
N VAL A 209 33.99 -10.17 -24.88
CA VAL A 209 33.49 -11.46 -24.37
C VAL A 209 33.27 -12.44 -25.53
N ASN A 210 32.59 -12.01 -26.59
CA ASN A 210 32.35 -12.82 -27.79
C ASN A 210 33.67 -13.25 -28.47
N THR A 211 34.63 -12.33 -28.56
CA THR A 211 35.95 -12.60 -29.14
C THR A 211 36.71 -13.64 -28.32
N LEU A 212 36.79 -13.47 -27.00
CA LEU A 212 37.48 -14.41 -26.11
C LEU A 212 36.82 -15.80 -26.12
N MET A 213 35.48 -15.89 -26.19
CA MET A 213 34.80 -17.18 -26.37
C MET A 213 35.19 -17.85 -27.68
N LYS A 214 35.28 -17.10 -28.79
CA LYS A 214 35.74 -17.63 -30.09
C LYS A 214 37.19 -18.11 -30.05
N CYS A 215 38.03 -17.47 -29.24
CA CYS A 215 39.41 -17.89 -28.97
C CYS A 215 39.51 -19.11 -28.03
N GLY A 216 38.39 -19.70 -27.60
CA GLY A 216 38.37 -20.94 -26.82
C GLY A 216 38.56 -20.77 -25.31
N VAL A 217 38.32 -19.56 -24.77
CA VAL A 217 38.36 -19.36 -23.32
C VAL A 217 37.21 -20.12 -22.65
N ASP A 218 37.54 -20.92 -21.64
CA ASP A 218 36.55 -21.68 -20.86
C ASP A 218 35.68 -20.75 -20.01
N ALA A 219 34.40 -20.64 -20.38
CA ALA A 219 33.43 -19.81 -19.67
C ALA A 219 32.99 -20.38 -18.31
N SER A 220 33.26 -21.67 -18.05
CA SER A 220 32.96 -22.33 -16.78
C SER A 220 34.06 -22.13 -15.73
N ALA A 221 35.25 -21.73 -16.14
CA ALA A 221 36.37 -21.48 -15.26
C ALA A 221 36.08 -20.28 -14.33
N SER A 222 36.53 -20.40 -13.08
CA SER A 222 36.44 -19.34 -12.08
C SER A 222 37.74 -18.56 -11.97
N HIS A 223 37.61 -17.26 -11.69
CA HIS A 223 38.73 -16.40 -11.34
C HIS A 223 38.41 -15.63 -10.05
N ARG A 224 39.43 -15.37 -9.24
CA ARG A 224 39.29 -14.54 -8.04
C ARG A 224 39.13 -13.09 -8.43
N GLN A 225 37.90 -12.60 -8.30
CA GLN A 225 37.56 -11.23 -8.62
C GLN A 225 37.16 -10.48 -7.35
N LEU A 226 37.68 -9.26 -7.19
CA LEU A 226 37.19 -8.34 -6.18
C LEU A 226 35.80 -7.84 -6.61
N LEU A 227 34.76 -8.35 -5.97
CA LEU A 227 33.38 -7.93 -6.19
C LEU A 227 32.85 -7.17 -4.98
N ARG A 228 31.89 -6.28 -5.22
CA ARG A 228 31.24 -5.49 -4.18
C ARG A 228 29.87 -6.08 -3.87
N SER A 229 29.62 -6.36 -2.59
CA SER A 229 28.30 -6.82 -2.15
C SER A 229 27.24 -5.72 -2.23
N SER A 230 25.97 -6.10 -2.41
CA SER A 230 24.86 -5.16 -2.49
C SER A 230 24.68 -4.38 -1.18
N LYS A 231 24.35 -5.04 -0.07
CA LYS A 231 24.05 -4.40 1.22
C LYS A 231 24.42 -5.28 2.44
N PRO A 232 25.46 -4.96 3.24
CA PRO A 232 26.29 -3.76 3.17
C PRO A 232 27.24 -3.78 1.97
N SER A 233 27.68 -2.61 1.52
CA SER A 233 28.60 -2.45 0.39
C SER A 233 30.05 -2.78 0.79
N LEU A 234 30.39 -4.06 0.81
CA LEU A 234 31.72 -4.55 1.18
C LEU A 234 32.38 -5.20 -0.03
N HIS A 235 33.68 -4.98 -0.19
CA HIS A 235 34.46 -5.68 -1.21
C HIS A 235 34.94 -7.01 -0.65
N THR A 236 34.80 -8.07 -1.43
CA THR A 236 35.30 -9.40 -1.09
C THR A 236 35.90 -10.04 -2.33
N ASN A 237 36.95 -10.82 -2.11
CA ASN A 237 37.61 -11.54 -3.18
C ASN A 237 36.99 -12.93 -3.28
N VAL A 238 36.20 -13.16 -4.32
CA VAL A 238 35.37 -14.36 -4.47
C VAL A 238 35.73 -15.07 -5.75
N ASP A 239 35.76 -16.40 -5.70
CA ASP A 239 35.89 -17.23 -6.90
C ASP A 239 34.62 -17.04 -7.74
N CYS A 240 34.77 -16.36 -8.87
CA CYS A 240 33.67 -15.88 -9.68
C CYS A 240 33.79 -16.42 -11.10
N THR A 241 32.74 -17.05 -11.60
CA THR A 241 32.63 -17.40 -13.01
C THR A 241 32.16 -16.18 -13.81
N ALA A 242 32.37 -16.21 -15.13
CA ALA A 242 31.95 -15.13 -16.03
C ALA A 242 30.47 -14.77 -15.90
N LEU A 243 29.61 -15.77 -15.68
CA LEU A 243 28.17 -15.58 -15.53
C LEU A 243 27.83 -14.85 -14.22
N VAL A 244 28.47 -15.22 -13.10
CA VAL A 244 28.27 -14.55 -11.80
C VAL A 244 28.74 -13.10 -11.88
N ALA A 245 29.90 -12.87 -12.50
CA ALA A 245 30.46 -11.54 -12.73
C ALA A 245 29.51 -10.62 -13.52
N ALA A 246 28.93 -11.16 -14.60
CA ALA A 246 27.99 -10.44 -15.44
C ALA A 246 26.68 -10.12 -14.69
N VAL A 247 26.16 -11.05 -13.87
CA VAL A 247 24.94 -10.86 -13.07
C VAL A 247 25.15 -9.80 -11.98
N VAL A 248 26.22 -9.91 -11.18
CA VAL A 248 26.54 -8.94 -10.12
C VAL A 248 26.75 -7.53 -10.66
N SER A 249 27.29 -7.44 -11.88
CA SER A 249 27.51 -6.17 -12.59
C SER A 249 26.31 -5.73 -13.44
N ARG A 250 25.19 -6.48 -13.41
CA ARG A 250 23.93 -6.20 -14.11
C ARG A 250 24.08 -6.05 -15.64
N GLN A 251 24.96 -6.84 -16.24
CA GLN A 251 25.27 -6.79 -17.67
C GLN A 251 24.37 -7.72 -18.48
N ALA A 252 23.13 -7.31 -18.74
CA ALA A 252 22.12 -8.14 -19.39
C ALA A 252 22.53 -8.67 -20.79
N SER A 253 23.24 -7.88 -21.58
CA SER A 253 23.75 -8.29 -22.90
C SER A 253 24.78 -9.42 -22.79
N VAL A 254 25.70 -9.32 -21.84
CA VAL A 254 26.72 -10.35 -21.57
C VAL A 254 26.09 -11.61 -21.02
N VAL A 255 25.15 -11.51 -20.07
CA VAL A 255 24.41 -12.68 -19.55
C VAL A 255 23.73 -13.44 -20.70
N ARG A 256 23.08 -12.72 -21.62
CA ARG A 256 22.45 -13.34 -22.80
C ARG A 256 23.45 -14.12 -23.65
N LEU A 257 24.61 -13.54 -23.93
CA LEU A 257 25.68 -14.20 -24.70
C LEU A 257 26.18 -15.46 -24.01
N LEU A 258 26.41 -15.41 -22.69
CA LEU A 258 26.88 -16.56 -21.91
C LEU A 258 25.84 -17.69 -21.86
N LEU A 259 24.57 -17.37 -21.70
CA LEU A 259 23.49 -18.38 -21.73
C LEU A 259 23.35 -19.01 -23.12
N GLN A 260 23.47 -18.23 -24.20
CA GLN A 260 23.49 -18.76 -25.57
C GLN A 260 24.69 -19.69 -25.82
N ALA A 261 25.83 -19.41 -25.20
CA ALA A 261 27.02 -20.27 -25.21
C ALA A 261 26.90 -21.53 -24.34
N ARG A 262 25.75 -21.76 -23.68
CA ARG A 262 25.47 -22.90 -22.78
C ARG A 262 26.42 -22.98 -21.59
N THR A 263 26.87 -21.83 -21.08
CA THR A 263 27.64 -21.77 -19.83
C THR A 263 26.87 -22.43 -18.68
N PRO A 264 27.52 -23.20 -17.80
CA PRO A 264 26.86 -23.82 -16.65
C PRO A 264 26.13 -22.77 -15.78
N ILE A 265 24.89 -23.07 -15.42
CA ILE A 265 24.03 -22.22 -14.58
C ILE A 265 23.86 -22.75 -13.15
N ASP A 266 24.23 -24.01 -12.91
CA ASP A 266 24.22 -24.64 -11.57
C ASP A 266 25.47 -24.26 -10.77
N ILE A 267 25.66 -22.95 -10.62
CA ILE A 267 26.80 -22.37 -9.92
C ILE A 267 26.28 -21.78 -8.61
N LYS A 268 26.91 -22.18 -7.51
CA LYS A 268 26.65 -21.59 -6.20
C LYS A 268 27.49 -20.33 -6.01
N VAL A 269 26.82 -19.26 -5.61
CA VAL A 269 27.41 -17.94 -5.41
C VAL A 269 27.54 -17.68 -3.91
N SER A 270 28.76 -17.39 -3.45
CA SER A 270 29.08 -17.03 -2.06
C SER A 270 29.28 -15.51 -1.91
N LEU A 271 28.38 -14.73 -2.47
CA LEU A 271 28.38 -13.25 -2.39
C LEU A 271 27.15 -12.71 -1.63
N GLY A 272 26.38 -13.61 -1.02
CA GLY A 272 25.15 -13.25 -0.32
C GLY A 272 25.37 -12.35 0.89
N ALA A 273 24.41 -11.44 1.09
CA ALA A 273 24.34 -10.62 2.30
C ALA A 273 23.29 -11.10 3.32
N TRP A 274 22.64 -12.23 3.07
CA TRP A 274 21.57 -12.75 3.92
C TRP A 274 21.83 -14.18 4.35
N SER A 275 21.84 -14.43 5.65
CA SER A 275 21.78 -15.76 6.25
C SER A 275 20.40 -15.98 6.88
N TRP A 276 19.95 -17.23 6.86
CA TRP A 276 18.62 -17.63 7.32
C TRP A 276 18.73 -18.69 8.43
N ASP A 277 18.18 -18.40 9.61
CA ASP A 277 18.06 -19.42 10.66
C ASP A 277 16.79 -20.25 10.45
N THR A 278 16.99 -21.51 10.02
CA THR A 278 15.91 -22.49 9.82
C THR A 278 15.14 -22.85 11.10
N THR A 279 15.69 -22.54 12.27
CA THR A 279 15.10 -22.86 13.57
C THR A 279 14.09 -21.81 14.01
N THR A 280 14.49 -20.54 13.97
CA THR A 280 13.67 -19.40 14.40
C THR A 280 12.86 -18.78 13.26
N GLY A 281 13.31 -18.93 12.01
CA GLY A 281 12.81 -18.17 10.87
C GLY A 281 13.23 -16.70 10.90
N GLU A 282 14.27 -16.38 11.67
CA GLU A 282 14.91 -15.07 11.69
C GLU A 282 15.92 -14.93 10.56
N GLU A 283 16.07 -13.69 10.12
CA GLU A 283 16.85 -13.31 8.95
C GLU A 283 17.96 -12.38 9.41
N PHE A 284 19.21 -12.76 9.13
CA PHE A 284 20.37 -11.97 9.53
C PHE A 284 21.03 -11.40 8.28
N ARG A 285 21.25 -10.08 8.29
CA ARG A 285 22.22 -9.51 7.36
C ARG A 285 23.62 -9.92 7.80
N VAL A 286 24.37 -10.50 6.88
CA VAL A 286 25.74 -10.93 7.09
C VAL A 286 26.67 -10.22 6.11
N GLY A 287 27.95 -10.16 6.45
CA GLY A 287 28.97 -9.60 5.56
C GLY A 287 29.14 -10.42 4.28
N ALA A 288 29.73 -9.80 3.25
CA ALA A 288 29.97 -10.45 1.97
C ALA A 288 30.82 -11.72 2.14
N GLY A 289 30.32 -12.86 1.65
CA GLY A 289 31.00 -14.16 1.77
C GLY A 289 30.75 -14.91 3.07
N LEU A 290 29.91 -14.39 3.97
CA LEU A 290 29.49 -15.09 5.19
C LEU A 290 28.12 -15.77 5.05
N ALA A 291 27.36 -15.45 4.00
CA ALA A 291 26.10 -16.11 3.70
C ALA A 291 26.30 -17.52 3.12
N GLU A 292 25.26 -18.35 3.22
CA GLU A 292 25.27 -19.66 2.60
C GLU A 292 25.32 -19.53 1.06
N PRO A 293 26.09 -20.38 0.35
CA PRO A 293 26.13 -20.34 -1.10
C PRO A 293 24.76 -20.65 -1.72
N TYR A 294 24.26 -19.76 -2.59
CA TYR A 294 22.94 -19.88 -3.23
C TYR A 294 23.04 -19.96 -4.75
N ALA A 295 21.97 -20.40 -5.42
CA ALA A 295 21.93 -20.48 -6.87
C ALA A 295 21.97 -19.08 -7.53
N ILE A 296 22.43 -19.00 -8.77
CA ILE A 296 22.59 -17.71 -9.48
C ILE A 296 21.30 -16.91 -9.64
N SER A 297 20.12 -17.56 -9.64
CA SER A 297 18.82 -16.87 -9.63
C SER A 297 18.61 -16.04 -8.36
N TRP A 298 19.13 -16.49 -7.21
CA TRP A 298 19.10 -15.74 -5.95
C TRP A 298 20.04 -14.53 -6.02
N CYS A 299 21.21 -14.71 -6.64
CA CYS A 299 22.12 -13.60 -6.95
C CYS A 299 21.43 -12.54 -7.81
N ALA A 300 20.70 -12.94 -8.86
CA ALA A 300 19.99 -12.01 -9.72
C ALA A 300 18.84 -11.25 -9.04
N VAL A 301 18.32 -11.75 -7.91
CA VAL A 301 17.36 -11.02 -7.07
C VAL A 301 18.06 -10.00 -6.17
N GLU A 302 19.22 -10.34 -5.60
CA GLU A 302 20.00 -9.44 -4.74
C GLU A 302 20.67 -8.30 -5.55
N TYR A 303 21.13 -8.62 -6.77
CA TYR A 303 21.68 -7.69 -7.76
C TYR A 303 20.68 -7.48 -8.89
N PHE A 304 19.44 -7.16 -8.51
CA PHE A 304 18.37 -6.94 -9.48
C PHE A 304 18.78 -5.86 -10.49
N GLU A 305 18.57 -6.19 -11.75
CA GLU A 305 18.72 -5.28 -12.89
C GLU A 305 17.35 -4.67 -13.19
N ASP A 306 17.31 -3.35 -13.37
CA ASP A 306 16.09 -2.53 -13.39
C ASP A 306 14.98 -3.04 -14.34
N SER A 307 15.32 -3.60 -15.51
CA SER A 307 14.34 -4.17 -16.44
C SER A 307 13.86 -5.58 -16.05
N GLY A 308 14.57 -6.25 -15.15
CA GLY A 308 14.37 -7.64 -14.76
C GLY A 308 14.77 -8.64 -15.83
N ALA A 309 15.45 -8.22 -16.91
CA ALA A 309 15.79 -9.06 -18.04
C ALA A 309 16.72 -10.21 -17.63
N ILE A 310 17.70 -9.95 -16.78
CA ILE A 310 18.62 -10.98 -16.26
C ILE A 310 17.84 -12.08 -15.53
N LEU A 311 16.97 -11.69 -14.61
CA LEU A 311 16.17 -12.64 -13.84
C LEU A 311 15.24 -13.46 -14.75
N ARG A 312 14.56 -12.83 -15.70
CA ARG A 312 13.69 -13.52 -16.67
C ARG A 312 14.47 -14.54 -17.52
N MET A 313 15.66 -14.18 -18.01
CA MET A 313 16.51 -15.10 -18.79
C MET A 313 16.95 -16.31 -17.96
N LEU A 314 17.34 -16.11 -16.70
CA LEU A 314 17.73 -17.22 -15.82
C LEU A 314 16.56 -18.16 -15.51
N LEU A 315 15.36 -17.61 -15.27
CA LEU A 315 14.15 -18.38 -14.97
C LEU A 315 13.61 -19.19 -16.15
N GLN A 316 14.03 -18.91 -17.39
CA GLN A 316 13.75 -19.78 -18.54
C GLN A 316 14.48 -21.13 -18.46
N HIS A 317 15.58 -21.17 -17.70
CA HIS A 317 16.43 -22.35 -17.58
C HIS A 317 16.44 -22.97 -16.17
N LEU A 318 16.05 -22.20 -15.15
CA LEU A 318 16.04 -22.63 -13.75
C LEU A 318 14.61 -22.77 -13.20
N PRO A 319 14.36 -23.77 -12.34
CA PRO A 319 13.06 -23.91 -11.68
C PRO A 319 12.78 -22.73 -10.74
N LEU A 320 11.55 -22.23 -10.78
CA LEU A 320 11.09 -21.08 -9.99
C LEU A 320 10.90 -21.42 -8.50
N GLU A 321 10.46 -22.65 -8.22
CA GLU A 321 10.10 -23.12 -6.89
C GLU A 321 11.23 -23.87 -6.16
N THR A 322 12.49 -23.62 -6.53
CA THR A 322 13.62 -24.19 -5.79
C THR A 322 13.67 -23.60 -4.38
N LEU A 323 13.49 -24.47 -3.39
CA LEU A 323 13.61 -24.10 -1.98
C LEU A 323 15.08 -23.98 -1.59
N HIS A 324 15.44 -22.88 -0.96
CA HIS A 324 16.73 -22.69 -0.31
C HIS A 324 16.48 -22.44 1.18
N HIS A 325 16.84 -23.40 2.03
CA HIS A 325 16.57 -23.36 3.47
C HIS A 325 15.08 -23.13 3.83
N GLY A 326 14.18 -23.76 3.06
CA GLY A 326 12.73 -23.72 3.33
C GLY A 326 12.00 -22.49 2.78
N ARG A 327 12.70 -21.55 2.12
CA ARG A 327 12.10 -20.38 1.46
C ARG A 327 12.25 -20.43 -0.06
N THR A 328 11.29 -19.82 -0.76
CA THR A 328 11.31 -19.67 -2.23
C THR A 328 12.03 -18.38 -2.65
N LEU A 329 12.30 -18.26 -3.95
CA LEU A 329 12.87 -17.05 -4.54
C LEU A 329 11.99 -15.80 -4.33
N LEU A 330 10.66 -15.97 -4.27
CA LEU A 330 9.71 -14.90 -3.96
C LEU A 330 9.91 -14.34 -2.54
N HIS A 331 10.12 -15.21 -1.56
CA HIS A 331 10.46 -14.77 -0.20
C HIS A 331 11.78 -13.99 -0.17
N HIS A 332 12.76 -14.44 -0.95
CA HIS A 332 14.04 -13.74 -1.04
C HIS A 332 13.91 -12.36 -1.67
N ALA A 333 13.08 -12.19 -2.70
CA ALA A 333 12.81 -10.89 -3.32
C ALA A 333 12.13 -9.93 -2.34
N ILE A 334 11.17 -10.43 -1.54
CA ILE A 334 10.54 -9.67 -0.46
C ILE A 334 11.58 -9.28 0.60
N LEU A 335 12.46 -10.20 1.00
CA LEU A 335 13.54 -9.92 1.96
C LEU A 335 14.51 -8.86 1.47
N CYS A 336 14.91 -8.92 0.20
CA CYS A 336 15.78 -7.93 -0.43
C CYS A 336 15.11 -6.55 -0.60
N CYS A 337 13.83 -6.43 -0.22
CA CYS A 337 13.00 -5.25 -0.40
C CYS A 337 12.90 -4.82 -1.87
N ASN A 338 12.96 -5.77 -2.82
CA ASN A 338 12.96 -5.47 -4.24
C ASN A 338 11.59 -5.76 -4.87
N ALA A 339 10.76 -4.73 -5.00
CA ALA A 339 9.43 -4.85 -5.59
C ALA A 339 9.46 -5.19 -7.10
N GLY A 340 10.50 -4.75 -7.82
CA GLY A 340 10.71 -5.10 -9.23
C GLY A 340 10.93 -6.61 -9.41
N ALA A 341 11.79 -7.18 -8.58
CA ALA A 341 12.03 -8.63 -8.55
C ALA A 341 10.77 -9.41 -8.17
N VAL A 342 10.02 -8.95 -7.15
CA VAL A 342 8.73 -9.55 -6.78
C VAL A 342 7.79 -9.58 -7.98
N LYS A 343 7.62 -8.45 -8.68
CA LYS A 343 6.76 -8.37 -9.87
C LYS A 343 7.20 -9.33 -10.98
N VAL A 344 8.51 -9.38 -11.29
CA VAL A 344 9.05 -10.31 -12.30
C VAL A 344 8.78 -11.77 -11.95
N LEU A 345 8.96 -12.15 -10.69
CA LEU A 345 8.70 -13.51 -10.23
C LEU A 345 7.21 -13.88 -10.35
N LEU A 346 6.32 -12.96 -10.00
CA LEU A 346 4.87 -13.15 -10.14
C LEU A 346 4.45 -13.25 -11.61
N ASP A 347 5.00 -12.41 -12.49
CA ASP A 347 4.78 -12.50 -13.94
C ASP A 347 5.25 -13.85 -14.51
N CYS A 348 6.29 -14.45 -13.92
CA CYS A 348 6.81 -15.77 -14.27
C CYS A 348 6.02 -16.93 -13.63
N GLY A 349 4.98 -16.66 -12.86
CA GLY A 349 4.10 -17.67 -12.26
C GLY A 349 4.54 -18.20 -10.89
N ALA A 350 5.27 -17.39 -10.10
CA ALA A 350 5.70 -17.79 -8.76
C ALA A 350 4.50 -18.02 -7.83
N ASN A 351 4.56 -19.08 -7.02
CA ASN A 351 3.50 -19.40 -6.09
C ASN A 351 3.47 -18.40 -4.91
N VAL A 352 2.43 -17.56 -4.88
CA VAL A 352 2.17 -16.57 -3.83
C VAL A 352 1.75 -17.13 -2.48
N GLU A 353 1.33 -18.40 -2.44
CA GLU A 353 0.81 -19.07 -1.25
C GLU A 353 1.82 -20.10 -0.71
N CYS A 354 2.99 -20.29 -1.35
CA CYS A 354 3.99 -21.23 -0.88
C CYS A 354 4.46 -20.85 0.53
N PRO A 355 4.26 -21.69 1.56
CA PRO A 355 4.65 -21.33 2.91
C PRO A 355 6.15 -21.54 3.12
N VAL A 356 6.80 -20.61 3.82
CA VAL A 356 8.08 -20.90 4.46
C VAL A 356 7.81 -21.82 5.64
N LYS A 357 8.46 -22.99 5.67
CA LYS A 357 8.38 -23.91 6.80
C LYS A 357 9.68 -23.88 7.59
N THR A 358 9.60 -23.44 8.84
CA THR A 358 10.70 -23.51 9.82
C THR A 358 10.27 -24.38 11.00
N LEU A 359 11.20 -24.69 11.90
CA LEU A 359 10.88 -25.51 13.08
C LEU A 359 9.84 -24.85 14.02
N LYS A 360 9.73 -23.52 14.01
CA LYS A 360 8.83 -22.76 14.90
C LYS A 360 7.72 -21.98 14.19
N THR A 361 7.88 -21.68 12.91
CA THR A 361 6.97 -20.80 12.18
C THR A 361 6.65 -21.33 10.79
N GLU A 362 5.40 -21.13 10.38
CA GLU A 362 4.97 -21.30 8.99
C GLU A 362 4.21 -20.05 8.55
N PHE A 363 4.66 -19.42 7.46
CA PHE A 363 4.06 -18.20 6.94
C PHE A 363 4.24 -18.05 5.43
N CYS A 364 3.27 -17.41 4.78
CA CYS A 364 3.25 -17.12 3.35
C CYS A 364 3.92 -15.77 3.00
N PRO A 365 4.26 -15.51 1.72
CA PRO A 365 4.82 -14.24 1.24
C PRO A 365 4.08 -12.98 1.72
N ILE A 366 2.75 -13.02 1.76
CA ILE A 366 1.93 -11.89 2.24
C ILE A 366 2.21 -11.52 3.69
N HIS A 367 2.43 -12.52 4.56
CA HIS A 367 2.77 -12.29 5.97
C HIS A 367 4.16 -11.67 6.10
N MET A 368 5.08 -12.05 5.23
CA MET A 368 6.44 -11.51 5.21
C MET A 368 6.45 -10.06 4.71
N ALA A 369 5.72 -9.75 3.64
CA ALA A 369 5.52 -8.39 3.16
C ALA A 369 4.84 -7.52 4.24
N ALA A 370 3.84 -8.08 4.94
CA ALA A 370 3.18 -7.47 6.09
C ALA A 370 4.15 -7.21 7.26
N ARG A 371 5.08 -8.12 7.52
CA ARG A 371 6.10 -8.01 8.60
C ARG A 371 7.12 -6.92 8.29
N LEU A 372 7.60 -6.85 7.05
CA LEU A 372 8.68 -5.94 6.64
C LEU A 372 8.22 -4.53 6.27
N GLY A 373 6.91 -4.24 6.20
CA GLY A 373 6.45 -2.90 5.87
C GLY A 373 6.47 -2.55 4.38
N LEU A 374 6.54 -3.56 3.49
CA LEU A 374 6.81 -3.35 2.06
C LEU A 374 5.53 -3.14 1.26
N SER A 375 5.05 -1.90 1.20
CA SER A 375 3.83 -1.53 0.48
C SER A 375 3.86 -1.90 -1.01
N ALA A 376 5.00 -1.68 -1.71
CA ALA A 376 5.13 -2.00 -3.13
C ALA A 376 5.13 -3.51 -3.42
N ALA A 377 5.73 -4.31 -2.53
CA ALA A 377 5.68 -5.78 -2.62
C ALA A 377 4.27 -6.27 -2.31
N LEU A 378 3.60 -5.73 -1.29
CA LEU A 378 2.20 -6.02 -0.98
C LEU A 378 1.29 -5.68 -2.17
N GLN A 379 1.47 -4.53 -2.79
CA GLN A 379 0.71 -4.14 -3.98
C GLN A 379 0.92 -5.14 -5.12
N SER A 380 2.16 -5.59 -5.34
CA SER A 380 2.46 -6.60 -6.37
C SER A 380 1.77 -7.94 -6.07
N LEU A 381 1.72 -8.36 -4.81
CA LEU A 381 1.02 -9.57 -4.37
C LEU A 381 -0.51 -9.47 -4.52
N ILE A 382 -1.09 -8.27 -4.31
CA ILE A 382 -2.51 -8.01 -4.58
C ILE A 382 -2.77 -7.95 -6.09
N ASP A 383 -1.84 -7.36 -6.85
CA ASP A 383 -2.00 -7.19 -8.30
C ASP A 383 -1.97 -8.51 -9.06
N ALA A 384 -1.29 -9.53 -8.52
CA ALA A 384 -1.27 -10.88 -9.05
C ALA A 384 -2.65 -11.60 -8.99
N VAL A 385 -3.67 -10.99 -8.38
CA VAL A 385 -5.05 -11.53 -8.35
C VAL A 385 -5.64 -11.76 -9.74
N LEU A 386 -5.27 -10.97 -10.75
CA LEU A 386 -5.80 -11.10 -12.12
C LEU A 386 -5.31 -12.36 -12.88
N THR A 387 -4.27 -13.06 -12.41
CA THR A 387 -3.67 -14.22 -13.08
C THR A 387 -3.98 -15.56 -12.41
N MET A 388 -5.02 -15.65 -11.56
CA MET A 388 -5.31 -16.78 -10.67
C MET A 388 -4.27 -17.01 -9.55
N ALA A 389 -3.30 -16.11 -9.38
CA ALA A 389 -2.20 -16.19 -8.42
C ALA A 389 -2.22 -15.04 -7.39
N GLY A 390 -3.42 -14.57 -7.01
CA GLY A 390 -3.56 -13.53 -5.99
C GLY A 390 -3.30 -14.04 -4.58
N ALA A 391 -2.56 -13.27 -3.77
CA ALA A 391 -2.34 -13.64 -2.38
C ALA A 391 -3.68 -13.67 -1.62
N ASP A 392 -3.90 -14.76 -0.87
CA ASP A 392 -5.09 -14.95 -0.04
C ASP A 392 -4.92 -14.25 1.31
N PHE A 393 -5.73 -13.22 1.55
CA PHE A 393 -5.72 -12.42 2.78
C PHE A 393 -6.43 -13.10 3.96
N GLY A 394 -7.15 -14.19 3.71
CA GLY A 394 -7.78 -15.02 4.73
C GLY A 394 -6.83 -16.01 5.41
N LEU A 395 -5.60 -16.15 4.89
CA LEU A 395 -4.57 -17.00 5.50
C LEU A 395 -4.04 -16.41 6.80
N VAL A 396 -3.69 -17.30 7.72
CA VAL A 396 -3.03 -16.99 8.98
C VAL A 396 -1.78 -17.83 9.14
N ASN A 397 -0.78 -17.29 9.83
CA ASN A 397 0.42 -18.06 10.21
C ASN A 397 0.10 -19.06 11.35
N VAL A 398 1.10 -19.86 11.76
CA VAL A 398 0.99 -20.83 12.89
C VAL A 398 0.55 -20.16 14.21
N SER A 399 0.82 -18.87 14.37
CA SER A 399 0.40 -18.09 15.54
C SER A 399 -1.02 -17.50 15.42
N GLY A 400 -1.76 -17.82 14.35
CA GLY A 400 -3.10 -17.31 14.09
C GLY A 400 -3.14 -15.84 13.64
N GLN A 401 -2.00 -15.28 13.24
CA GLN A 401 -1.90 -13.88 12.80
C GLN A 401 -2.14 -13.76 11.30
N SER A 402 -3.06 -12.88 10.91
CA SER A 402 -3.26 -12.46 9.51
C SER A 402 -2.28 -11.36 9.10
N ALA A 403 -2.11 -11.13 7.80
CA ALA A 403 -1.31 -10.04 7.27
C ALA A 403 -1.67 -8.67 7.87
N GLY A 404 -2.97 -8.37 8.01
CA GLY A 404 -3.41 -7.11 8.64
C GLY A 404 -3.07 -7.02 10.12
N SER A 405 -3.08 -8.13 10.85
CA SER A 405 -2.67 -8.15 12.27
C SER A 405 -1.16 -7.95 12.43
N ILE A 406 -0.35 -8.54 11.55
CA ILE A 406 1.10 -8.36 11.51
C ILE A 406 1.45 -6.91 11.19
N ALA A 407 0.79 -6.31 10.19
CA ALA A 407 1.01 -4.90 9.85
C ALA A 407 0.66 -3.95 11.01
N ARG A 408 -0.36 -4.29 11.81
CA ARG A 408 -0.68 -3.57 13.05
C ARG A 408 0.41 -3.70 14.10
N SER A 409 0.91 -4.91 14.35
CA SER A 409 2.01 -5.14 15.29
C SER A 409 3.31 -4.43 14.89
N ASN A 410 3.53 -4.23 13.58
CA ASN A 410 4.70 -3.54 13.03
C ASN A 410 4.47 -2.04 12.75
N GLN A 411 3.44 -1.43 13.36
CA GLN A 411 3.20 0.04 13.34
C GLN A 411 2.96 0.68 11.97
N TRP A 412 2.52 -0.07 10.95
CA TRP A 412 2.22 0.49 9.61
C TRP A 412 0.81 0.18 9.11
N SER A 413 -0.12 -0.07 10.05
CA SER A 413 -1.53 -0.40 9.74
C SER A 413 -2.23 0.58 8.79
N LEU A 414 -1.93 1.88 8.87
CA LEU A 414 -2.51 2.90 7.97
C LEU A 414 -2.02 2.75 6.53
N SER A 415 -0.73 2.57 6.34
CA SER A 415 -0.13 2.36 5.02
C SER A 415 -0.56 1.03 4.40
N PHE A 416 -0.70 -0.03 5.23
CA PHE A 416 -1.30 -1.30 4.80
C PHE A 416 -2.76 -1.10 4.37
N GLN A 417 -3.54 -0.36 5.17
CA GLN A 417 -4.93 -0.04 4.84
C GLN A 417 -5.02 0.70 3.51
N GLN A 418 -4.21 1.73 3.32
CA GLN A 418 -4.20 2.52 2.09
C GLN A 418 -3.86 1.66 0.86
N ALA A 419 -2.83 0.80 0.95
CA ALA A 419 -2.44 -0.08 -0.15
C ALA A 419 -3.58 -1.03 -0.57
N VAL A 420 -4.25 -1.65 0.40
CA VAL A 420 -5.40 -2.54 0.13
C VAL A 420 -6.58 -1.76 -0.46
N LEU A 421 -6.88 -0.56 0.06
CA LEU A 421 -7.95 0.28 -0.47
C LEU A 421 -7.67 0.75 -1.90
N ASP A 422 -6.44 1.13 -2.21
CA ASP A 422 -6.07 1.60 -3.55
C ASP A 422 -6.13 0.47 -4.58
N ALA A 423 -5.77 -0.76 -4.20
CA ALA A 423 -6.00 -1.93 -5.04
C ALA A 423 -7.50 -2.15 -5.33
N ILE A 424 -8.36 -2.08 -4.30
CA ILE A 424 -9.81 -2.27 -4.44
C ILE A 424 -10.43 -1.18 -5.34
N LYS A 425 -10.00 0.09 -5.22
CA LYS A 425 -10.49 1.20 -6.06
C LYS A 425 -10.26 0.97 -7.55
N VAL A 426 -9.18 0.27 -7.90
CA VAL A 426 -8.84 -0.08 -9.29
C VAL A 426 -9.55 -1.38 -9.74
N GLY A 427 -10.40 -1.96 -8.89
CA GLY A 427 -11.18 -3.17 -9.19
C GLY A 427 -10.45 -4.47 -8.85
N LYS A 428 -9.30 -4.42 -8.17
CA LYS A 428 -8.56 -5.61 -7.73
C LYS A 428 -8.99 -5.98 -6.32
N ILE A 429 -9.98 -6.86 -6.22
CA ILE A 429 -10.53 -7.31 -4.93
C ILE A 429 -9.62 -8.40 -4.36
N PRO A 430 -9.04 -8.22 -3.15
CA PRO A 430 -8.21 -9.25 -2.56
C PRO A 430 -9.01 -10.53 -2.29
N LYS A 431 -8.45 -11.67 -2.69
CA LYS A 431 -9.01 -13.00 -2.40
C LYS A 431 -8.96 -13.26 -0.89
N SER A 432 -10.00 -13.93 -0.38
CA SER A 432 -10.04 -14.41 0.99
C SER A 432 -10.73 -15.77 1.07
N SER A 433 -9.99 -16.83 1.45
CA SER A 433 -10.58 -18.13 1.76
C SER A 433 -11.32 -18.15 3.10
N ASN A 434 -10.96 -17.22 4.00
CA ASN A 434 -11.58 -17.10 5.32
C ASN A 434 -12.07 -15.68 5.57
N VAL A 435 -13.37 -15.48 5.36
CA VAL A 435 -14.04 -14.18 5.50
C VAL A 435 -14.08 -13.69 6.95
N SER A 436 -13.93 -14.56 7.95
CA SER A 436 -13.82 -14.13 9.35
C SER A 436 -12.44 -13.52 9.66
N VAL A 437 -11.38 -14.00 8.99
CA VAL A 437 -10.04 -13.44 9.09
C VAL A 437 -9.94 -12.13 8.29
N PHE A 438 -10.42 -12.14 7.05
CA PHE A 438 -10.43 -10.97 6.20
C PHE A 438 -11.68 -10.94 5.31
N SER A 439 -12.56 -9.97 5.56
CA SER A 439 -13.67 -9.62 4.68
C SER A 439 -13.36 -8.30 3.99
N PRO A 440 -13.18 -8.28 2.64
CA PRO A 440 -12.98 -7.04 1.90
C PRO A 440 -14.07 -6.01 2.18
N LEU A 441 -15.33 -6.46 2.29
CA LEU A 441 -16.47 -5.60 2.59
C LEU A 441 -16.37 -4.95 3.98
N MET A 442 -16.12 -5.76 5.01
CA MET A 442 -15.97 -5.22 6.38
C MET A 442 -14.76 -4.29 6.49
N PHE A 443 -13.67 -4.65 5.82
CA PHE A 443 -12.44 -3.86 5.82
C PHE A 443 -12.67 -2.46 5.23
N VAL A 444 -13.31 -2.39 4.07
CA VAL A 444 -13.64 -1.12 3.41
C VAL A 444 -14.67 -0.32 4.22
N ALA A 445 -15.70 -0.98 4.75
CA ALA A 445 -16.71 -0.34 5.60
C ALA A 445 -16.11 0.23 6.90
N GLN A 446 -15.14 -0.46 7.49
CA GLN A 446 -14.40 0.02 8.66
C GLN A 446 -13.54 1.24 8.35
N ALA A 447 -12.91 1.26 7.17
CA ALA A 447 -12.12 2.39 6.70
C ALA A 447 -13.00 3.61 6.30
N GLY A 448 -14.25 3.38 5.88
CA GLY A 448 -15.15 4.43 5.42
C GLY A 448 -14.86 4.92 3.99
N ASP A 449 -14.06 4.17 3.21
CA ASP A 449 -13.68 4.58 1.86
C ASP A 449 -14.81 4.30 0.86
N VAL A 450 -15.53 5.36 0.50
CA VAL A 450 -16.71 5.30 -0.37
C VAL A 450 -16.36 4.82 -1.79
N GLN A 451 -15.17 5.15 -2.30
CA GLN A 451 -14.79 4.78 -3.68
C GLN A 451 -14.43 3.29 -3.75
N ALA A 452 -13.66 2.79 -2.78
CA ALA A 452 -13.40 1.36 -2.66
C ALA A 452 -14.71 0.58 -2.47
N LEU A 453 -15.66 1.12 -1.69
CA LEU A 453 -16.93 0.46 -1.43
C LEU A 453 -17.82 0.39 -2.69
N LYS A 454 -17.82 1.45 -3.50
CA LYS A 454 -18.46 1.46 -4.82
C LYS A 454 -17.87 0.42 -5.75
N ALA A 455 -16.55 0.34 -5.84
CA ALA A 455 -15.87 -0.65 -6.68
C ALA A 455 -16.21 -2.08 -6.24
N LEU A 456 -16.24 -2.32 -4.93
CA LEU A 456 -16.54 -3.64 -4.36
C LEU A 456 -18.01 -4.06 -4.56
N ILE A 457 -18.97 -3.15 -4.38
CA ILE A 457 -20.39 -3.47 -4.61
C ILE A 457 -20.67 -3.63 -6.11
N GLY A 458 -19.99 -2.86 -6.95
CA GLY A 458 -20.12 -2.93 -8.41
C GLY A 458 -19.65 -4.24 -9.04
N SER A 459 -18.80 -5.03 -8.35
CA SER A 459 -18.34 -6.32 -8.88
C SER A 459 -19.42 -7.41 -8.81
N GLY A 460 -20.43 -7.27 -7.96
CA GLY A 460 -21.54 -8.23 -7.81
C GLY A 460 -21.19 -9.52 -7.07
N GLU A 461 -19.95 -9.72 -6.66
CA GLU A 461 -19.47 -10.95 -5.99
C GLU A 461 -19.70 -10.93 -4.47
N VAL A 462 -20.15 -9.81 -3.91
CA VAL A 462 -20.13 -9.56 -2.46
C VAL A 462 -21.54 -9.66 -1.85
N ASN A 463 -21.67 -10.52 -0.84
CA ASN A 463 -22.84 -10.52 0.03
C ASN A 463 -22.81 -9.30 0.97
N ILE A 464 -23.62 -8.28 0.65
CA ILE A 464 -23.71 -7.01 1.40
C ILE A 464 -24.17 -7.24 2.85
N ASP A 465 -24.96 -8.28 3.08
CA ASP A 465 -25.56 -8.63 4.38
C ASP A 465 -24.74 -9.67 5.16
N TYR A 466 -23.51 -9.96 4.73
CA TYR A 466 -22.58 -10.78 5.50
C TYR A 466 -22.41 -10.21 6.92
N GLN A 467 -22.46 -11.08 7.92
CA GLN A 467 -22.20 -10.74 9.33
C GLN A 467 -20.95 -11.47 9.81
N ASP A 468 -20.06 -10.75 10.49
CA ASP A 468 -18.85 -11.33 11.09
C ASP A 468 -19.15 -12.24 12.30
N ASP A 469 -18.11 -12.78 12.94
CA ASP A 469 -18.24 -13.66 14.12
C ASP A 469 -18.93 -12.97 15.31
N LYS A 470 -19.06 -11.65 15.33
CA LYS A 470 -19.77 -10.87 16.35
C LYS A 470 -21.17 -10.46 15.90
N GLY A 471 -21.58 -10.81 14.68
CA GLY A 471 -22.85 -10.45 14.08
C GLY A 471 -22.85 -9.06 13.45
N PHE A 472 -21.71 -8.40 13.27
CA PHE A 472 -21.67 -7.07 12.64
C PHE A 472 -21.76 -7.22 11.12
N SER A 473 -22.73 -6.53 10.51
CA SER A 473 -22.81 -6.32 9.06
C SER A 473 -21.98 -5.10 8.63
N ALA A 474 -21.70 -4.94 7.33
CA ALA A 474 -20.96 -3.79 6.82
C ALA A 474 -21.66 -2.46 7.16
N VAL A 475 -22.99 -2.43 7.09
CA VAL A 475 -23.80 -1.25 7.44
C VAL A 475 -23.75 -0.95 8.94
N MET A 476 -23.66 -1.98 9.80
CA MET A 476 -23.42 -1.80 11.23
C MET A 476 -22.02 -1.23 11.52
N VAL A 477 -20.99 -1.70 10.83
CA VAL A 477 -19.62 -1.20 11.00
C VAL A 477 -19.52 0.26 10.58
N ALA A 478 -20.09 0.63 9.42
CA ALA A 478 -20.13 2.01 8.95
C ALA A 478 -20.86 2.92 9.96
N ALA A 479 -21.99 2.46 10.50
CA ALA A 479 -22.75 3.17 11.53
C ALA A 479 -21.98 3.33 12.84
N LEU A 480 -21.34 2.27 13.34
CA LEU A 480 -20.53 2.27 14.55
C LEU A 480 -19.34 3.23 14.43
N LYS A 481 -18.68 3.26 13.28
CA LYS A 481 -17.52 4.13 13.00
C LYS A 481 -17.88 5.57 12.63
N GLY A 482 -19.17 5.88 12.45
CA GLY A 482 -19.62 7.24 12.11
C GLY A 482 -19.48 7.61 10.63
N HIS A 483 -19.29 6.63 9.75
CA HIS A 483 -19.07 6.83 8.31
C HIS A 483 -20.39 6.97 7.55
N VAL A 484 -20.99 8.16 7.60
CA VAL A 484 -22.33 8.46 7.04
C VAL A 484 -22.43 8.15 5.54
N GLU A 485 -21.44 8.54 4.74
CA GLU A 485 -21.49 8.34 3.28
C GLU A 485 -21.29 6.87 2.88
N ALA A 486 -20.47 6.12 3.61
CA ALA A 486 -20.36 4.67 3.42
C ALA A 486 -21.68 3.97 3.79
N PHE A 487 -22.31 4.40 4.88
CA PHE A 487 -23.63 3.91 5.28
C PHE A 487 -24.70 4.23 4.23
N ARG A 488 -24.74 5.47 3.72
CA ARG A 488 -25.62 5.88 2.61
C ARG A 488 -25.46 4.96 1.42
N LEU A 489 -24.22 4.72 1.00
CA LEU A 489 -23.94 3.83 -0.13
C LEU A 489 -24.50 2.41 0.09
N LEU A 490 -24.23 1.82 1.27
CA LEU A 490 -24.68 0.46 1.61
C LEU A 490 -26.20 0.35 1.62
N VAL A 491 -26.90 1.32 2.21
CA VAL A 491 -28.37 1.35 2.25
C VAL A 491 -28.94 1.45 0.83
N TYR A 492 -28.38 2.31 -0.01
CA TYR A 492 -28.83 2.45 -1.40
C TYR A 492 -28.47 1.24 -2.28
N ALA A 493 -27.45 0.47 -1.91
CA ALA A 493 -27.11 -0.81 -2.52
C ALA A 493 -28.01 -1.98 -2.04
N GLY A 494 -28.87 -1.76 -1.04
CA GLY A 494 -29.85 -2.75 -0.58
C GLY A 494 -29.49 -3.45 0.73
N ALA A 495 -28.49 -2.98 1.49
CA ALA A 495 -28.13 -3.56 2.78
C ALA A 495 -29.31 -3.62 3.77
N ASP A 496 -29.44 -4.73 4.48
CA ASP A 496 -30.45 -4.92 5.52
C ASP A 496 -30.04 -4.24 6.84
N VAL A 497 -30.64 -3.08 7.11
CA VAL A 497 -30.45 -2.31 8.34
C VAL A 497 -31.17 -2.90 9.57
N LYS A 498 -32.04 -3.91 9.38
CA LYS A 498 -32.78 -4.59 10.46
C LYS A 498 -32.01 -5.73 11.08
N LEU A 499 -30.91 -6.17 10.46
CA LEU A 499 -30.04 -7.19 11.01
C LEU A 499 -29.66 -6.82 12.45
N LEU A 500 -29.46 -7.85 13.27
CA LEU A 500 -29.06 -7.73 14.66
C LEU A 500 -27.68 -8.36 14.85
N ASN A 501 -26.79 -7.68 15.55
CA ASN A 501 -25.55 -8.28 16.02
C ASN A 501 -25.82 -9.24 17.19
N LYS A 502 -24.79 -9.92 17.70
CA LYS A 502 -24.94 -10.85 18.85
C LYS A 502 -25.42 -10.16 20.15
N SER A 503 -25.27 -8.84 20.25
CA SER A 503 -25.78 -8.02 21.35
C SER A 503 -27.25 -7.59 21.17
N GLY A 504 -27.89 -7.94 20.05
CA GLY A 504 -29.24 -7.50 19.71
C GLY A 504 -29.33 -6.06 19.21
N GLU A 505 -28.24 -5.49 18.72
CA GLU A 505 -28.18 -4.10 18.25
C GLU A 505 -28.27 -4.03 16.72
N THR A 506 -29.07 -3.08 16.21
CA THR A 506 -29.13 -2.74 14.78
C THR A 506 -28.06 -1.72 14.41
N ALA A 507 -27.82 -1.53 13.11
CA ALA A 507 -26.94 -0.46 12.62
C ALA A 507 -27.37 0.92 13.16
N PHE A 508 -28.68 1.15 13.28
CA PHE A 508 -29.21 2.38 13.83
C PHE A 508 -28.83 2.56 15.31
N LYS A 509 -28.96 1.52 16.13
CA LYS A 509 -28.59 1.59 17.55
C LYS A 509 -27.12 1.95 17.73
N LEU A 510 -26.24 1.37 16.91
CA LEU A 510 -24.80 1.63 16.92
C LEU A 510 -24.47 3.08 16.49
N SER A 511 -25.27 3.67 15.60
CA SER A 511 -25.11 5.08 15.21
C SER A 511 -25.42 6.07 16.34
N GLU A 512 -26.20 5.67 17.37
CA GLU A 512 -26.52 6.55 18.51
C GLU A 512 -25.29 6.92 19.35
N LEU A 513 -24.20 6.14 19.25
CA LEU A 513 -22.93 6.42 19.94
C LEU A 513 -22.13 7.54 19.26
N ASN A 514 -22.54 7.99 18.07
CA ASN A 514 -21.83 8.99 17.28
C ASN A 514 -22.49 10.37 17.37
N GLN A 515 -21.69 11.44 17.29
CA GLN A 515 -22.16 12.83 17.23
C GLN A 515 -23.01 13.10 15.96
N ASN A 516 -22.79 12.32 14.91
CA ASN A 516 -23.43 12.45 13.60
C ASN A 516 -24.76 11.67 13.47
N ARG A 517 -25.37 11.22 14.57
CA ARG A 517 -26.64 10.46 14.57
C ARG A 517 -27.71 11.04 13.64
N HIS A 518 -27.91 12.35 13.68
CA HIS A 518 -28.92 13.05 12.88
C HIS A 518 -28.72 12.86 11.36
N LEU A 519 -27.47 12.70 10.90
CA LEU A 519 -27.17 12.45 9.49
C LEU A 519 -27.56 11.02 9.06
N PHE A 520 -27.37 10.02 9.92
CA PHE A 520 -27.85 8.66 9.66
C PHE A 520 -29.38 8.63 9.56
N GLU A 521 -30.08 9.32 10.46
CA GLU A 521 -31.53 9.47 10.41
C GLU A 521 -32.01 10.14 9.12
N LYS A 522 -31.30 11.19 8.69
CA LYS A 522 -31.56 11.88 7.42
C LYS A 522 -31.40 10.96 6.22
N VAL A 523 -30.32 10.15 6.18
CA VAL A 523 -30.09 9.16 5.10
C VAL A 523 -31.24 8.15 5.02
N MET A 524 -31.68 7.61 6.16
CA MET A 524 -32.78 6.65 6.21
C MET A 524 -34.11 7.26 5.74
N LEU A 525 -34.37 8.51 6.12
CA LEU A 525 -35.55 9.25 5.69
C LEU A 525 -35.53 9.50 4.17
N GLU A 526 -34.43 10.03 3.64
CA GLU A 526 -34.25 10.26 2.20
C GLU A 526 -34.45 8.97 1.40
N PHE A 527 -33.80 7.87 1.82
CA PHE A 527 -33.94 6.57 1.17
C PHE A 527 -35.40 6.09 1.12
N ALA A 528 -36.14 6.19 2.22
CA ALA A 528 -37.53 5.76 2.27
C ALA A 528 -38.46 6.66 1.43
N LEU A 529 -38.19 7.96 1.35
CA LEU A 529 -38.94 8.89 0.52
C LEU A 529 -38.71 8.61 -0.98
N GLU A 530 -37.48 8.27 -1.37
CA GLU A 530 -37.12 7.97 -2.77
C GLU A 530 -37.52 6.56 -3.24
N LYS A 531 -37.23 5.52 -2.45
CA LYS A 531 -37.37 4.10 -2.86
C LYS A 531 -38.64 3.42 -2.36
N GLY A 532 -39.33 3.99 -1.37
CA GLY A 532 -40.54 3.43 -0.77
C GLY A 532 -40.29 2.18 0.09
N ASN A 533 -41.36 1.46 0.46
CA ASN A 533 -41.34 0.35 1.42
C ASN A 533 -40.83 -1.00 0.86
N ARG A 534 -40.00 -0.99 -0.19
CA ARG A 534 -39.58 -2.22 -0.90
C ARG A 534 -38.41 -2.95 -0.23
N ASN A 535 -37.59 -2.23 0.54
CA ASN A 535 -36.41 -2.78 1.22
C ASN A 535 -36.49 -2.56 2.74
N ALA A 536 -35.70 -3.34 3.49
CA ALA A 536 -35.58 -3.25 4.95
C ALA A 536 -35.29 -1.84 5.50
N GLY A 537 -34.81 -0.91 4.66
CA GLY A 537 -34.57 0.50 5.01
C GLY A 537 -35.79 1.32 5.44
N GLY A 538 -37.02 0.86 5.15
CA GLY A 538 -38.23 1.53 5.64
C GLY A 538 -38.45 1.43 7.17
N PHE A 539 -37.81 0.48 7.84
CA PHE A 539 -38.09 0.10 9.23
C PHE A 539 -38.08 1.25 10.25
N TYR A 540 -37.30 2.29 9.99
CA TYR A 540 -37.09 3.40 10.92
C TYR A 540 -37.48 4.78 10.36
N ALA A 541 -37.96 4.85 9.11
CA ALA A 541 -38.21 6.12 8.43
C ALA A 541 -39.29 6.97 9.11
N LEU A 542 -40.39 6.34 9.54
CA LEU A 542 -41.49 7.04 10.22
C LEU A 542 -41.06 7.55 11.61
N HIS A 543 -40.20 6.80 12.30
CA HIS A 543 -39.58 7.20 13.56
C HIS A 543 -38.68 8.43 13.38
N CYS A 544 -37.83 8.45 12.34
CA CYS A 544 -36.99 9.60 11.99
C CYS A 544 -37.83 10.85 11.66
N ALA A 545 -38.85 10.70 10.82
CA ALA A 545 -39.72 11.81 10.43
C ALA A 545 -40.44 12.41 11.64
N ALA A 546 -40.95 11.55 12.54
CA ALA A 546 -41.61 11.96 13.77
C ALA A 546 -40.66 12.65 14.75
N ARG A 547 -39.45 12.12 14.94
CA ARG A 547 -38.42 12.73 15.80
C ARG A 547 -37.97 14.11 15.30
N HIS A 548 -37.87 14.31 13.98
CA HIS A 548 -37.43 15.58 13.41
C HIS A 548 -38.58 16.56 13.11
N GLY A 549 -39.83 16.16 13.36
CA GLY A 549 -41.00 17.02 13.11
C GLY A 549 -41.29 17.28 11.62
N VAL A 550 -40.84 16.41 10.71
CA VAL A 550 -41.02 16.58 9.26
C VAL A 550 -42.41 16.10 8.83
N LEU A 551 -43.41 16.99 8.93
CA LEU A 551 -44.83 16.68 8.69
C LEU A 551 -45.12 16.08 7.31
N ASP A 552 -44.55 16.65 6.25
CA ASP A 552 -44.79 16.19 4.87
C ASP A 552 -44.26 14.78 4.63
N ALA A 553 -43.15 14.42 5.28
CA ALA A 553 -42.61 13.07 5.22
C ALA A 553 -43.53 12.06 5.92
N VAL A 554 -44.11 12.41 7.08
CA VAL A 554 -45.09 11.54 7.75
C VAL A 554 -46.34 11.35 6.92
N LYS A 555 -46.90 12.43 6.33
CA LYS A 555 -48.04 12.33 5.40
C LYS A 555 -47.75 11.36 4.26
N LEU A 556 -46.58 11.50 3.62
CA LEU A 556 -46.20 10.64 2.50
C LEU A 556 -45.97 9.19 2.95
N LEU A 557 -45.22 8.96 4.03
CA LEU A 557 -44.94 7.61 4.53
C LEU A 557 -46.22 6.89 4.96
N THR A 558 -47.13 7.55 5.68
CA THR A 558 -48.40 6.93 6.06
C THR A 558 -49.30 6.67 4.84
N SER A 559 -49.31 7.56 3.83
CA SER A 559 -50.02 7.29 2.57
C SER A 559 -49.48 6.08 1.79
N ARG A 560 -48.21 5.71 2.05
CA ARG A 560 -47.55 4.51 1.50
C ARG A 560 -47.75 3.25 2.37
N GLY A 561 -48.61 3.31 3.38
CA GLY A 561 -48.99 2.17 4.21
C GLY A 561 -48.05 1.86 5.37
N TYR A 562 -47.22 2.81 5.81
CA TYR A 562 -46.41 2.64 7.02
C TYR A 562 -47.29 2.71 8.26
N ASP A 563 -47.19 1.70 9.13
CA ASP A 563 -47.95 1.63 10.37
C ASP A 563 -47.36 2.59 11.42
N VAL A 564 -48.22 3.49 11.92
CA VAL A 564 -47.89 4.53 12.92
C VAL A 564 -47.71 4.00 14.33
N ASN A 565 -48.02 2.73 14.59
CA ASN A 565 -47.96 2.09 15.90
C ASN A 565 -46.79 1.10 16.06
N VAL A 566 -46.01 0.85 15.01
CA VAL A 566 -44.85 -0.04 15.09
C VAL A 566 -43.81 0.58 16.02
N PRO A 567 -43.36 -0.11 17.07
CA PRO A 567 -42.28 0.37 17.93
C PRO A 567 -40.90 0.13 17.30
N ASP A 568 -39.94 1.00 17.64
CA ASP A 568 -38.53 0.79 17.29
C ASP A 568 -37.83 -0.26 18.18
N GLY A 569 -36.55 -0.52 17.92
CA GLY A 569 -35.74 -1.46 18.70
C GLY A 569 -35.57 -1.10 20.18
N ASN A 570 -35.89 0.12 20.60
CA ASN A 570 -35.92 0.53 22.00
C ASN A 570 -37.38 0.57 22.56
N GLY A 571 -38.36 0.14 21.76
CA GLY A 571 -39.78 0.11 22.13
C GLY A 571 -40.52 1.44 21.97
N TYR A 572 -39.95 2.47 21.32
CA TYR A 572 -40.63 3.75 21.10
C TYR A 572 -41.42 3.75 19.79
N THR A 573 -42.68 4.16 19.82
CA THR A 573 -43.46 4.43 18.61
C THR A 573 -43.12 5.81 18.03
N PRO A 574 -43.47 6.10 16.76
CA PRO A 574 -43.32 7.43 16.18
C PRO A 574 -43.95 8.53 17.05
N LEU A 575 -45.14 8.28 17.62
CA LEU A 575 -45.82 9.23 18.52
C LEU A 575 -45.00 9.49 19.79
N MET A 576 -44.39 8.46 20.38
CA MET A 576 -43.55 8.61 21.57
C MET A 576 -42.30 9.43 21.29
N LEU A 577 -41.70 9.30 20.09
CA LEU A 577 -40.56 10.11 19.69
C LEU A 577 -40.95 11.57 19.45
N ALA A 578 -42.04 11.83 18.72
CA ALA A 578 -42.55 13.20 18.54
C ALA A 578 -42.88 13.87 19.88
N ALA A 579 -43.47 13.12 20.81
CA ALA A 579 -43.79 13.59 22.15
C ALA A 579 -42.54 13.93 22.98
N ARG A 580 -41.50 13.10 22.88
CA ARG A 580 -40.22 13.28 23.57
C ARG A 580 -39.43 14.50 23.06
N GLU A 581 -39.56 14.83 21.77
CA GLU A 581 -38.94 16.03 21.18
C GLU A 581 -39.86 17.27 21.24
N GLY A 582 -41.06 17.15 21.81
CA GLY A 582 -42.01 18.27 22.01
C GLY A 582 -42.76 18.72 20.75
N HIS A 583 -42.78 17.91 19.69
CA HIS A 583 -43.39 18.27 18.41
C HIS A 583 -44.92 18.11 18.41
N GLY A 584 -45.64 19.13 18.91
CA GLY A 584 -47.10 19.12 19.05
C GLY A 584 -47.88 18.84 17.76
N SER A 585 -47.59 19.58 16.68
CA SER A 585 -48.25 19.37 15.37
C SER A 585 -47.96 17.99 14.77
N MET A 586 -46.81 17.41 15.07
CA MET A 586 -46.48 16.04 14.65
C MET A 586 -47.26 15.00 15.45
N CYS A 587 -47.41 15.19 16.76
CA CYS A 587 -48.28 14.35 17.59
C CYS A 587 -49.73 14.39 17.08
N GLU A 588 -50.24 15.58 16.73
CA GLU A 588 -51.58 15.76 16.19
C GLU A 588 -51.76 15.00 14.86
N LEU A 589 -50.79 15.14 13.95
CA LEU A 589 -50.78 14.41 12.68
C LEU A 589 -50.73 12.88 12.87
N LEU A 590 -49.88 12.38 13.76
CA LEU A 590 -49.79 10.93 14.01
C LEU A 590 -51.07 10.39 14.66
N ILE A 591 -51.68 11.14 15.59
CA ILE A 591 -52.95 10.78 16.22
C ILE A 591 -54.09 10.77 15.20
N SER A 592 -54.14 11.73 14.27
CA SER A 592 -55.16 11.75 13.20
C SER A 592 -55.03 10.56 12.25
N HIS A 593 -53.83 9.98 12.14
CA HIS A 593 -53.56 8.74 11.40
C HIS A 593 -53.68 7.46 12.25
N GLY A 594 -54.21 7.55 13.49
CA GLY A 594 -54.51 6.38 14.32
C GLY A 594 -53.39 5.93 15.26
N ALA A 595 -52.45 6.82 15.63
CA ALA A 595 -51.45 6.49 16.64
C ALA A 595 -52.07 6.28 18.04
N ASN A 596 -51.66 5.21 18.71
CA ASN A 596 -52.18 4.81 20.01
C ASN A 596 -51.46 5.56 21.15
N CYS A 597 -52.17 6.52 21.76
CA CYS A 597 -51.68 7.29 22.91
C CYS A 597 -51.40 6.46 24.17
N TYR A 598 -52.00 5.26 24.29
CA TYR A 598 -51.86 4.37 25.45
C TYR A 598 -50.70 3.38 25.33
N PHE A 599 -49.97 3.37 24.21
CA PHE A 599 -48.84 2.47 24.01
C PHE A 599 -47.77 2.67 25.09
N LYS A 600 -47.23 1.57 25.61
CA LYS A 600 -46.18 1.55 26.63
C LYS A 600 -44.95 0.84 26.10
N ASN A 601 -43.78 1.48 26.22
CA ASN A 601 -42.51 0.80 25.94
C ASN A 601 -42.14 -0.17 27.08
N ALA A 602 -41.03 -0.90 26.93
CA ALA A 602 -40.53 -1.83 27.94
C ALA A 602 -40.19 -1.18 29.30
N LYS A 603 -40.01 0.15 29.33
CA LYS A 603 -39.78 0.94 30.57
C LYS A 603 -41.09 1.43 31.21
N GLY A 604 -42.24 1.09 30.64
CA GLY A 604 -43.55 1.57 31.08
C GLY A 604 -43.86 3.02 30.71
N GLU A 605 -43.04 3.64 29.86
CA GLU A 605 -43.23 5.02 29.42
C GLU A 605 -44.31 5.08 28.32
N THR A 606 -45.19 6.07 28.43
CA THR A 606 -46.17 6.46 27.41
C THR A 606 -45.74 7.75 26.71
N ALA A 607 -46.33 8.06 25.56
CA ALA A 607 -46.12 9.35 24.88
C ALA A 607 -46.39 10.54 25.82
N LEU A 608 -47.45 10.47 26.65
CA LEU A 608 -47.75 11.50 27.65
C LEU A 608 -46.64 11.64 28.70
N SER A 609 -46.14 10.53 29.24
CA SER A 609 -45.07 10.57 30.24
C SER A 609 -43.76 11.14 29.69
N LEU A 610 -43.47 10.91 28.40
CA LEU A 610 -42.29 11.46 27.72
C LEU A 610 -42.44 12.96 27.47
N ALA A 611 -43.61 13.42 27.04
CA ALA A 611 -43.90 14.84 26.87
C ALA A 611 -43.77 15.62 28.19
N ARG A 612 -44.17 15.03 29.33
CA ARG A 612 -44.07 15.65 30.66
C ARG A 612 -42.64 15.79 31.20
N LYS A 613 -41.70 14.96 30.73
CA LYS A 613 -40.30 15.00 31.18
C LYS A 613 -39.55 16.24 30.64
N ILE A 614 -40.09 16.91 29.63
CA ILE A 614 -39.48 18.12 29.05
C ILE A 614 -39.78 19.31 29.96
N VAL A 615 -38.80 19.75 30.75
CA VAL A 615 -38.90 20.93 31.64
C VAL A 615 -38.52 22.17 30.85
N GLY A 616 -39.46 23.08 30.56
CA GLY A 616 -39.10 24.44 30.10
C GLY A 616 -40.09 25.22 29.23
N LEU A 617 -41.13 24.63 28.64
CA LEU A 617 -42.10 25.36 27.81
C LEU A 617 -43.51 24.77 27.98
N LYS A 618 -44.55 25.53 27.63
CA LYS A 618 -45.91 24.98 27.45
C LYS A 618 -45.82 23.91 26.37
N ASN A 619 -45.76 22.63 26.76
CA ASN A 619 -45.55 21.53 25.82
C ASN A 619 -46.81 21.33 24.99
N ASP A 620 -46.85 21.89 23.78
CA ASP A 620 -47.93 21.68 22.82
C ASP A 620 -48.18 20.18 22.57
N ALA A 621 -47.13 19.35 22.60
CA ALA A 621 -47.23 17.89 22.52
C ALA A 621 -48.00 17.28 23.71
N GLU A 622 -47.73 17.70 24.95
CA GLU A 622 -48.50 17.26 26.11
C GLU A 622 -49.96 17.67 25.97
N ARG A 623 -50.21 18.93 25.57
CA ARG A 623 -51.56 19.46 25.37
C ARG A 623 -52.34 18.61 24.37
N VAL A 624 -51.77 18.35 23.19
CA VAL A 624 -52.39 17.56 22.12
C VAL A 624 -52.66 16.11 22.56
N ILE A 625 -51.70 15.46 23.23
CA ILE A 625 -51.88 14.10 23.72
C ILE A 625 -52.97 14.04 24.79
N LEU A 626 -52.99 14.99 25.74
CA LEU A 626 -54.06 15.10 26.74
C LEU A 626 -55.43 15.38 26.11
N ASP A 627 -55.50 16.21 25.07
CA ASP A 627 -56.75 16.47 24.34
C ASP A 627 -57.29 15.20 23.68
N SER A 628 -56.41 14.40 23.07
CA SER A 628 -56.77 13.11 22.47
C SER A 628 -57.24 12.09 23.52
N LEU A 629 -56.50 11.94 24.62
CA LEU A 629 -56.87 11.03 25.71
C LEU A 629 -58.20 11.41 26.37
N ALA A 630 -58.38 12.71 26.66
CA ALA A 630 -59.61 13.24 27.24
C ALA A 630 -60.80 13.04 26.30
N ARG A 631 -60.60 13.21 24.98
CA ARG A 631 -61.62 12.92 23.98
C ARG A 631 -62.00 11.43 23.94
N SER A 632 -61.02 10.53 23.88
CA SER A 632 -61.29 9.07 23.88
C SER A 632 -62.11 8.68 25.10
N LEU A 633 -61.70 9.19 26.27
CA LEU A 633 -62.35 8.92 27.55
C LEU A 633 -63.84 9.29 27.54
N VAL A 634 -64.19 10.50 27.11
CA VAL A 634 -65.59 10.95 27.14
C VAL A 634 -66.44 10.25 26.10
N LEU A 635 -65.87 9.86 24.95
CA LEU A 635 -66.61 9.20 23.86
C LEU A 635 -66.84 7.71 24.14
N GLU A 636 -65.83 6.98 24.61
CA GLU A 636 -65.94 5.57 25.02
C GLU A 636 -66.81 5.44 26.28
N GLY A 637 -66.60 6.36 27.23
CA GLY A 637 -67.34 6.48 28.46
C GLY A 637 -66.94 5.47 29.53
N THR A 638 -66.99 5.91 30.80
CA THR A 638 -66.65 5.07 31.95
C THR A 638 -67.72 5.15 33.04
N SER A 639 -67.61 4.27 34.04
CA SER A 639 -68.47 4.34 35.22
C SER A 639 -68.02 5.49 36.11
N VAL A 640 -68.96 6.37 36.47
CA VAL A 640 -68.76 7.48 37.40
C VAL A 640 -69.81 7.44 38.50
N MET A 641 -69.46 7.94 39.67
CA MET A 641 -70.38 8.06 40.80
C MET A 641 -71.13 9.37 40.71
N LYS A 642 -72.43 9.30 40.39
CA LYS A 642 -73.28 10.48 40.29
C LYS A 642 -73.85 10.84 41.66
N HIS A 643 -73.71 12.10 42.05
CA HIS A 643 -74.34 12.62 43.26
C HIS A 643 -75.76 13.12 42.99
N THR A 644 -76.61 13.02 44.01
CA THR A 644 -78.01 13.47 43.94
C THR A 644 -78.30 14.54 44.97
N LYS A 645 -79.31 15.38 44.67
CA LYS A 645 -79.79 16.46 45.56
C LYS A 645 -78.66 17.37 46.06
N GLY A 646 -77.77 17.82 45.16
CA GLY A 646 -76.67 18.73 45.50
C GLY A 646 -75.70 18.19 46.57
N GLY A 647 -75.53 16.86 46.63
CA GLY A 647 -74.63 16.20 47.59
C GLY A 647 -75.33 15.57 48.79
N LYS A 648 -76.61 15.88 49.07
CA LYS A 648 -77.32 15.32 50.24
C LYS A 648 -77.57 13.81 50.16
N GLY A 649 -77.83 13.29 48.95
CA GLY A 649 -78.11 11.87 48.72
C GLY A 649 -76.85 11.02 48.54
N ASN A 650 -77.00 9.70 48.68
CA ASN A 650 -75.90 8.76 48.44
C ASN A 650 -75.50 8.75 46.95
N PRO A 651 -74.19 8.74 46.64
CA PRO A 651 -73.73 8.64 45.27
C PRO A 651 -74.04 7.25 44.72
N HIS A 652 -74.25 7.15 43.42
CA HIS A 652 -74.55 5.86 42.78
C HIS A 652 -73.91 5.76 41.40
N GLY A 653 -73.50 4.55 41.03
CA GLY A 653 -72.81 4.28 39.77
C GLY A 653 -73.68 4.59 38.54
N LYS A 654 -73.07 5.22 37.55
CA LYS A 654 -73.65 5.50 36.24
C LYS A 654 -72.59 5.37 35.16
N GLN A 655 -72.92 4.66 34.08
CA GLN A 655 -72.14 4.74 32.85
C GLN A 655 -72.37 6.11 32.22
N MET A 656 -71.31 6.90 32.11
CA MET A 656 -71.31 8.22 31.53
C MET A 656 -70.55 8.21 30.21
N LYS A 657 -71.11 8.81 29.16
CA LYS A 657 -70.49 8.97 27.84
C LYS A 657 -71.03 10.19 27.11
N MET A 658 -70.27 10.72 26.18
CA MET A 658 -70.67 11.79 25.27
C MET A 658 -70.91 11.26 23.87
N VAL A 659 -71.93 11.81 23.20
CA VAL A 659 -72.15 11.58 21.78
C VAL A 659 -71.40 12.67 21.01
N GLY A 660 -70.32 12.27 20.32
CA GLY A 660 -69.37 13.20 19.69
C GLY A 660 -69.99 14.19 18.70
N THR A 661 -70.94 13.75 17.87
CA THR A 661 -71.57 14.62 16.84
C THR A 661 -72.51 15.68 17.40
N THR A 662 -73.08 15.46 18.58
CA THR A 662 -74.09 16.35 19.17
C THR A 662 -73.62 17.02 20.45
N GLY A 663 -72.44 16.67 20.98
CA GLY A 663 -71.95 17.17 22.27
C GLY A 663 -72.83 16.79 23.46
N VAL A 664 -73.70 15.77 23.30
CA VAL A 664 -74.69 15.41 24.32
C VAL A 664 -74.05 14.47 25.32
N LEU A 665 -74.05 14.87 26.58
CA LEU A 665 -73.64 14.03 27.69
C LEU A 665 -74.79 13.13 28.14
N GLN A 666 -74.53 11.83 28.22
CA GLN A 666 -75.51 10.80 28.57
C GLN A 666 -75.02 10.06 29.82
N TRP A 667 -75.92 9.85 30.79
CA TRP A 667 -75.68 8.92 31.89
C TRP A 667 -76.86 7.95 32.10
N GLY A 668 -76.60 6.67 31.84
CA GLY A 668 -77.59 5.58 31.88
C GLY A 668 -78.56 5.54 30.69
N LYS A 669 -79.54 4.62 30.74
CA LYS A 669 -80.37 4.20 29.58
C LYS A 669 -81.54 5.13 29.21
N SER A 670 -81.77 6.23 29.95
CA SER A 670 -82.98 7.06 29.78
C SER A 670 -82.70 8.30 28.93
N ARG A 671 -83.51 8.53 27.88
CA ARG A 671 -83.47 9.75 27.06
C ARG A 671 -83.65 11.05 27.86
N LYS A 672 -84.31 10.99 29.03
CA LYS A 672 -84.49 12.13 29.94
C LYS A 672 -83.19 12.57 30.64
N ARG A 673 -82.10 11.81 30.48
CA ARG A 673 -80.78 12.04 31.11
C ARG A 673 -79.73 12.48 30.10
N ASN A 674 -80.16 12.75 28.87
CA ASN A 674 -79.34 13.37 27.84
C ASN A 674 -79.32 14.88 28.10
N VAL A 675 -78.14 15.45 28.32
CA VAL A 675 -78.00 16.87 28.57
C VAL A 675 -76.94 17.46 27.67
N ILE A 676 -77.15 18.72 27.30
CA ILE A 676 -76.12 19.54 26.67
C ILE A 676 -75.40 20.25 27.80
N CYS A 677 -74.08 20.08 27.85
CA CYS A 677 -73.22 20.74 28.81
C CYS A 677 -73.06 22.20 28.39
N LEU A 678 -73.34 23.12 29.30
CA LEU A 678 -72.99 24.54 29.16
C LEU A 678 -71.56 24.76 29.66
N GLU A 679 -71.25 24.18 30.82
CA GLU A 679 -69.94 24.31 31.46
C GLU A 679 -69.57 23.02 32.19
N ALA A 680 -68.27 22.76 32.31
CA ALA A 680 -67.70 21.71 33.13
C ALA A 680 -66.54 22.28 33.93
N GLU A 681 -66.49 22.03 35.23
CA GLU A 681 -65.46 22.57 36.11
C GLU A 681 -64.95 21.50 37.07
N LEU A 682 -63.66 21.60 37.40
CA LEU A 682 -63.04 20.76 38.42
C LEU A 682 -63.54 21.15 39.81
N GLY A 683 -63.71 20.13 40.63
CA GLY A 683 -64.12 20.28 42.02
C GLY A 683 -65.63 20.47 42.22
N PRO A 684 -66.08 20.34 43.47
CA PRO A 684 -67.46 20.59 43.87
C PRO A 684 -67.82 22.09 43.81
N SER A 685 -69.12 22.41 43.87
CA SER A 685 -69.55 23.79 44.17
C SER A 685 -69.62 24.02 45.67
N GLN A 686 -69.57 25.30 46.08
CA GLN A 686 -69.69 25.69 47.49
C GLN A 686 -70.95 25.12 48.17
N ALA A 687 -72.07 25.04 47.44
CA ALA A 687 -73.30 24.44 47.96
C ALA A 687 -73.17 22.93 48.18
N PHE A 688 -72.45 22.23 47.29
CA PHE A 688 -72.16 20.81 47.41
C PHE A 688 -71.23 20.51 48.58
N GLU A 689 -70.15 21.29 48.73
CA GLU A 689 -69.21 21.18 49.85
C GLU A 689 -69.93 21.32 51.19
N ARG A 690 -70.77 22.36 51.37
CA ARG A 690 -71.55 22.55 52.60
C ARG A 690 -72.44 21.35 52.93
N ASN A 691 -73.07 20.73 51.91
CA ASN A 691 -73.91 19.55 52.11
C ASN A 691 -73.12 18.27 52.44
N ARG A 692 -71.82 18.25 52.15
CA ARG A 692 -70.94 17.09 52.31
C ARG A 692 -69.97 17.20 53.50
N ASN A 693 -69.68 18.40 53.99
CA ASN A 693 -68.78 18.64 55.13
C ASN A 693 -69.19 17.86 56.38
N GLY A 694 -70.49 17.68 56.63
CA GLY A 694 -70.99 16.86 57.74
C GLY A 694 -70.83 15.34 57.56
N LYS A 695 -70.32 14.86 56.41
CA LYS A 695 -70.16 13.44 56.07
C LYS A 695 -68.70 13.03 55.80
N GLY A 696 -67.72 13.92 56.02
CA GLY A 696 -66.28 13.62 55.89
C GLY A 696 -65.70 13.60 54.48
N ASN A 697 -66.53 13.64 53.43
CA ASN A 697 -66.14 13.34 52.03
C ASN A 697 -66.33 14.54 51.08
N ALA A 698 -66.17 15.77 51.58
CA ALA A 698 -66.47 16.98 50.79
C ALA A 698 -65.39 17.31 49.75
N ASN A 699 -64.12 17.04 50.08
CA ASN A 699 -62.96 17.35 49.26
C ASN A 699 -62.30 16.07 48.69
N GLU A 700 -63.10 15.05 48.39
CA GLU A 700 -62.55 13.85 47.77
C GLU A 700 -61.90 14.20 46.41
N PRO A 701 -60.64 13.79 46.19
CA PRO A 701 -59.96 14.04 44.92
C PRO A 701 -60.73 13.28 43.82
N GLY A 702 -61.04 13.97 42.71
CA GLY A 702 -61.75 13.38 41.57
C GLY A 702 -63.23 13.74 41.43
N VAL A 703 -63.72 14.72 42.20
CA VAL A 703 -65.05 15.32 41.97
C VAL A 703 -64.95 16.40 40.88
N PHE A 704 -65.91 16.39 39.95
CA PHE A 704 -66.12 17.49 39.00
C PHE A 704 -67.62 17.81 38.85
N ARG A 705 -67.92 19.04 38.43
CA ARG A 705 -69.29 19.50 38.19
C ARG A 705 -69.53 19.77 36.72
N VAL A 706 -70.77 19.53 36.31
CA VAL A 706 -71.29 19.87 34.98
C VAL A 706 -72.52 20.74 35.14
N VAL A 707 -72.51 21.90 34.49
CA VAL A 707 -73.67 22.79 34.38
C VAL A 707 -74.32 22.52 33.03
N THR A 708 -75.61 22.22 33.07
CA THR A 708 -76.40 21.97 31.85
C THR A 708 -76.95 23.28 31.26
N THR A 709 -77.33 23.29 29.98
CA THR A 709 -77.98 24.46 29.35
C THR A 709 -79.29 24.89 30.03
N LYS A 710 -79.88 24.05 30.89
CA LYS A 710 -81.04 24.38 31.74
C LYS A 710 -80.65 24.94 33.11
N ASN A 711 -79.40 25.38 33.25
CA ASN A 711 -78.78 25.88 34.48
C ASN A 711 -78.89 24.92 35.68
N LYS A 712 -78.92 23.60 35.40
CA LYS A 712 -78.87 22.56 36.45
C LYS A 712 -77.44 22.08 36.63
N GLU A 713 -76.99 22.09 37.87
CA GLU A 713 -75.68 21.60 38.28
C GLU A 713 -75.76 20.11 38.68
N VAL A 714 -74.80 19.32 38.19
CA VAL A 714 -74.67 17.89 38.51
C VAL A 714 -73.22 17.57 38.85
N HIS A 715 -72.99 16.96 40.01
CA HIS A 715 -71.67 16.53 40.46
C HIS A 715 -71.45 15.04 40.21
N PHE A 716 -70.24 14.73 39.74
CA PHE A 716 -69.76 13.38 39.47
C PHE A 716 -68.43 13.17 40.17
N MET A 717 -68.14 11.93 40.50
CA MET A 717 -66.91 11.50 41.15
C MET A 717 -66.32 10.32 40.39
N CYS A 718 -65.03 10.42 40.08
CA CYS A 718 -64.25 9.43 39.36
C CYS A 718 -63.36 8.62 40.30
N GLU A 719 -63.22 7.32 40.05
CA GLU A 719 -62.34 6.44 40.84
C GLU A 719 -60.83 6.75 40.64
N GLY A 720 -60.45 7.43 39.56
CA GLY A 720 -59.06 7.78 39.23
C GLY A 720 -58.54 9.10 39.83
N GLY A 721 -59.21 9.66 40.84
CA GLY A 721 -58.75 10.88 41.53
C GLY A 721 -58.76 12.14 40.67
N LEU A 722 -57.93 13.13 41.05
CA LEU A 722 -57.89 14.47 40.45
C LEU A 722 -57.60 14.42 38.94
N GLU A 723 -56.57 13.68 38.52
CA GLU A 723 -56.16 13.59 37.11
C GLU A 723 -57.31 13.09 36.21
N MET A 724 -58.10 12.13 36.71
CA MET A 724 -59.24 11.59 35.98
C MET A 724 -60.38 12.60 35.86
N ALA A 725 -60.63 13.39 36.91
CA ALA A 725 -61.59 14.49 36.86
C ALA A 725 -61.13 15.60 35.90
N GLU A 726 -59.83 15.91 35.86
CA GLU A 726 -59.26 16.86 34.91
C GLU A 726 -59.48 16.42 33.46
N LEU A 727 -59.21 15.14 33.15
CA LEU A 727 -59.45 14.57 31.83
C LEU A 727 -60.94 14.61 31.44
N TRP A 728 -61.85 14.29 32.37
CA TRP A 728 -63.30 14.39 32.12
C TRP A 728 -63.74 15.82 31.80
N VAL A 729 -63.35 16.79 32.63
CA VAL A 729 -63.69 18.21 32.41
C VAL A 729 -63.11 18.69 31.09
N ARG A 730 -61.86 18.35 30.79
CA ARG A 730 -61.19 18.70 29.53
C ARG A 730 -61.91 18.10 28.32
N GLY A 731 -62.23 16.81 28.36
CA GLY A 731 -62.92 16.11 27.28
C GLY A 731 -64.32 16.65 27.04
N ILE A 732 -65.06 16.96 28.11
CA ILE A 732 -66.39 17.58 27.99
C ILE A 732 -66.29 18.95 27.32
N LYS A 733 -65.34 19.80 27.73
CA LYS A 733 -65.12 21.12 27.11
C LYS A 733 -64.78 20.99 25.63
N LEU A 734 -63.88 20.07 25.27
CA LEU A 734 -63.47 19.83 23.89
C LEU A 734 -64.63 19.40 23.00
N VAL A 735 -65.33 18.32 23.36
CA VAL A 735 -66.43 17.75 22.56
C VAL A 735 -67.61 18.72 22.49
N THR A 736 -67.90 19.45 23.57
CA THR A 736 -68.95 20.48 23.57
C THR A 736 -68.59 21.64 22.64
N ARG A 737 -67.35 22.12 22.68
CA ARG A 737 -66.87 23.21 21.81
C ARG A 737 -66.97 22.82 20.34
N GLU A 738 -66.55 21.61 19.98
CA GLU A 738 -66.65 21.13 18.60
C GLU A 738 -68.09 20.94 18.11
N ALA A 739 -68.99 20.48 18.98
CA ALA A 739 -70.39 20.34 18.63
C ALA A 739 -71.07 21.69 18.38
N ILE A 740 -70.60 22.77 19.03
CA ILE A 740 -71.16 24.12 18.90
C ILE A 740 -70.54 24.88 17.70
N PHE A 741 -69.22 24.82 17.55
CA PHE A 741 -68.48 25.65 16.58
C PHE A 741 -68.03 24.88 15.32
N GLY A 742 -68.32 23.57 15.23
CA GLY A 742 -67.76 22.68 14.23
C GLY A 742 -66.30 22.32 14.53
N LYS A 743 -65.74 21.32 13.81
CA LYS A 743 -64.28 21.16 13.74
C LYS A 743 -63.73 22.42 13.07
N GLN A 744 -62.88 23.19 13.75
CA GLN A 744 -62.20 24.30 13.07
C GLN A 744 -61.35 23.73 11.93
N PRO A 745 -61.35 24.35 10.73
CA PRO A 745 -60.39 24.01 9.70
C PRO A 745 -59.00 24.42 10.17
N GLU A 746 -58.10 23.44 10.17
CA GLU A 746 -56.68 23.53 10.52
C GLU A 746 -56.00 24.65 9.71
N ARG A 747 -55.21 25.51 10.37
CA ARG A 747 -54.25 26.42 9.74
C ARG A 747 -52.87 25.77 9.75
#